data_AF-A0A6M4GXG7-F1
#
_entry.id   AF-A0A6M4GXG7-F1
#
_cell.length_a   1.000
_cell.length_b   1.000
_cell.length_c   1.000
_cell.angle_alpha   90.00
_cell.angle_beta   90.00
_cell.angle_gamma   90.00
#
_symmetry.space_group_name_H-M   'P 1'
#
loop_
_entity.id
_entity.type
_entity.pdbx_description
1 polymer ?
#
loop_
_entity_poly.entity_id
_entity_poly.type
_entity_poly.pdbx_seq_one_letter_code
_entity_poly.pdbx_strand_id
1 'polypeptide(L)'
;MPDVATGDLFHPQSKEAIEYWEKTGDWRGRASFFRDGYNYGVSTENFNHTAAMGALLGGAIVASDLAMADGRHGLEQFPLRLWSFADGGTQEMLDHYYYSITVSGQKMFADFGPTPIDRLMGRVILDRSVDLLSSAYHPGLRRIVSTSGRTDLQQVLVTQEGIYGVLHSLSKQGVLNYLDRPFDATDHGMRIWGYNAPPGRIGVQALVSPWAGDWVSKVLDEKALPFEETATETVRGSFKPPLWRRVYLGKHYGLASQDIKGDTVDVIAQWKRREAPVTSMGELGTLTLRYAVNEPDMATTLGGTMPHAGGVLTFQHRNRAIVMTKPRTEKNRVIEIAGKKGLRSLASVIALWNFSAEPSWELYVDGERITHFPANLRAGQVIAIKDGVTYLGVIPLRATNLGRRDEIVIGYGGGGKTEPNGAVIRPALTITSYNFQSDVDMPFEKLDWEAINHASYGGFVLEMGDATEYRDFKAFQAHLRSADLRETWDPAQRLLQVDYRSGADRMEVGFSTSFDQYDVAYGVKPGQQTKALPYRRINGQWPYLPPGLQRDSNLSQQGTTGRLEKNGAVLQTEPGRTAYLWTEPASGVFTAYNPLPDPTPWRLDVPGGVRIEARGKVSLLRVSVQPAERRLWIDSAAKPGQEGAQMAKHLLVTGLSDRPIVMRGGAAFDAFESVIVDGKTAYLIPL
;
A
#
# COMPACT_ATOMS: atom_id res chain seq x y z
N MET A 1 -10.51 23.47 26.59
CA MET A 1 -10.67 22.76 27.88
C MET A 1 -9.47 21.84 28.13
N PRO A 2 -8.30 22.42 28.44
CA PRO A 2 -7.14 21.62 28.83
C PRO A 2 -7.32 20.89 30.17
N ASP A 3 -8.11 21.45 31.09
CA ASP A 3 -8.13 21.00 32.48
C ASP A 3 -9.30 20.07 32.84
N VAL A 4 -10.18 19.77 31.87
CA VAL A 4 -11.30 18.84 32.07
C VAL A 4 -10.78 17.40 32.04
N ALA A 5 -11.18 16.57 33.00
CA ALA A 5 -10.80 15.17 33.02
C ALA A 5 -11.39 14.44 31.81
N THR A 6 -10.64 13.48 31.26
CA THR A 6 -11.01 12.79 30.01
C THR A 6 -12.36 12.09 30.11
N GLY A 7 -12.66 11.47 31.26
CA GLY A 7 -13.94 10.81 31.51
C GLY A 7 -15.16 11.73 31.56
N ASP A 8 -14.96 13.06 31.61
CA ASP A 8 -16.04 14.06 31.60
C ASP A 8 -16.30 14.64 30.20
N LEU A 9 -15.49 14.25 29.21
CA LEU A 9 -15.65 14.65 27.81
C LEU A 9 -16.60 13.69 27.08
N PHE A 10 -17.16 14.18 25.99
CA PHE A 10 -17.96 13.39 25.05
C PHE A 10 -17.21 13.22 23.73
N HIS A 11 -17.31 12.04 23.15
CA HIS A 11 -16.83 11.79 21.80
C HIS A 11 -17.56 12.74 20.85
N PRO A 12 -16.88 13.41 19.90
CA PRO A 12 -17.46 14.53 19.12
C PRO A 12 -18.66 14.13 18.24
N GLN A 13 -18.78 12.84 17.91
CA GLN A 13 -19.87 12.28 17.14
C GLN A 13 -20.89 11.51 17.99
N SER A 14 -20.78 11.58 19.33
CA SER A 14 -21.69 10.88 20.22
C SER A 14 -23.03 11.59 20.34
N LYS A 15 -24.05 10.83 20.74
CA LYS A 15 -25.37 11.38 21.00
C LYS A 15 -25.34 12.39 22.16
N GLU A 16 -24.53 12.13 23.18
CA GLU A 16 -24.33 13.00 24.35
C GLU A 16 -23.73 14.34 23.94
N ALA A 17 -22.77 14.36 23.01
CA ALA A 17 -22.21 15.60 22.47
C ALA A 17 -23.27 16.46 21.76
N ILE A 18 -24.10 15.83 20.93
CA ILE A 18 -25.20 16.50 20.22
C ILE A 18 -26.22 17.04 21.22
N GLU A 19 -26.71 16.20 22.13
CA GLU A 19 -27.69 16.61 23.13
C GLU A 19 -27.16 17.71 24.06
N TYR A 20 -25.89 17.67 24.43
CA TYR A 20 -25.26 18.70 25.26
C TYR A 20 -25.25 20.04 24.53
N TRP A 21 -24.84 20.05 23.26
CA TRP A 21 -24.86 21.26 22.45
C TRP A 21 -26.28 21.80 22.26
N GLU A 22 -27.25 20.94 21.95
CA GLU A 22 -28.66 21.34 21.80
C GLU A 22 -29.23 21.95 23.09
N LYS A 23 -28.85 21.42 24.25
CA LYS A 23 -29.33 21.91 25.57
C LYS A 23 -28.65 23.20 26.02
N THR A 24 -27.37 23.37 25.72
CA THR A 24 -26.53 24.43 26.32
C THR A 24 -26.14 25.53 25.34
N GLY A 25 -26.20 25.27 24.03
CA GLY A 25 -25.56 26.10 23.00
C GLY A 25 -24.03 26.10 23.04
N ASP A 26 -23.41 25.38 24.00
CA ASP A 26 -21.97 25.37 24.19
C ASP A 26 -21.32 24.28 23.33
N TRP A 27 -20.91 24.67 22.12
CA TRP A 27 -20.17 23.80 21.21
C TRP A 27 -18.75 23.49 21.70
N ARG A 28 -18.25 24.21 22.70
CA ARG A 28 -16.90 24.03 23.28
C ARG A 28 -16.89 23.11 24.50
N GLY A 29 -18.04 22.88 25.13
CA GLY A 29 -18.14 22.62 26.58
C GLY A 29 -17.91 21.19 27.06
N ARG A 30 -18.09 20.17 26.20
CA ARG A 30 -17.72 18.77 26.54
C ARG A 30 -17.27 17.90 25.36
N ALA A 31 -17.55 18.30 24.12
CA ALA A 31 -17.13 17.55 22.94
C ALA A 31 -15.65 17.85 22.60
N SER A 32 -14.82 16.81 22.41
CA SER A 32 -13.42 17.01 22.01
C SER A 32 -12.97 16.00 20.96
N PHE A 33 -12.66 16.52 19.76
CA PHE A 33 -11.99 15.76 18.71
C PHE A 33 -10.62 15.22 19.15
N PHE A 34 -9.86 16.06 19.85
CA PHE A 34 -8.46 15.80 20.14
C PHE A 34 -8.25 14.91 21.36
N ARG A 35 -9.05 15.02 22.43
CA ARG A 35 -8.73 14.41 23.74
C ARG A 35 -9.45 13.10 24.01
N ASP A 36 -10.77 13.12 24.14
CA ASP A 36 -11.58 11.89 24.29
C ASP A 36 -11.79 11.21 22.93
N GLY A 37 -12.23 11.97 21.92
CA GLY A 37 -12.63 11.49 20.61
C GLY A 37 -11.73 10.40 20.00
N TYR A 38 -10.73 10.81 19.22
CA TYR A 38 -9.93 9.85 18.44
C TYR A 38 -8.59 9.47 19.10
N ASN A 39 -8.42 9.76 20.39
CA ASN A 39 -7.38 9.10 21.20
C ASN A 39 -7.90 7.89 21.95
N TYR A 40 -9.22 7.72 22.09
CA TYR A 40 -9.85 6.54 22.69
C TYR A 40 -10.79 5.80 21.73
N GLY A 41 -11.17 6.41 20.61
CA GLY A 41 -11.94 5.79 19.52
C GLY A 41 -11.12 5.53 18.25
N VAL A 42 -11.33 4.36 17.63
CA VAL A 42 -10.76 4.04 16.30
C VAL A 42 -11.46 4.86 15.23
N SER A 43 -10.70 5.49 14.32
CA SER A 43 -11.21 6.19 13.15
C SER A 43 -10.47 5.77 11.88
N THR A 44 -10.46 6.62 10.87
CA THR A 44 -9.43 6.57 9.82
C THR A 44 -8.07 6.94 10.41
N GLU A 45 -7.02 6.37 9.84
CA GLU A 45 -5.65 6.52 10.32
C GLU A 45 -5.22 8.00 10.45
N ASN A 46 -5.51 8.84 9.46
CA ASN A 46 -5.21 10.26 9.50
C ASN A 46 -5.94 11.00 10.62
N PHE A 47 -7.16 10.59 10.99
CA PHE A 47 -7.91 11.18 12.10
C PHE A 47 -7.26 10.85 13.44
N ASN A 48 -6.87 9.58 13.66
CA ASN A 48 -6.17 9.20 14.88
C ASN A 48 -4.80 9.89 15.01
N HIS A 49 -4.04 10.02 13.90
CA HIS A 49 -2.80 10.81 13.90
C HIS A 49 -3.04 12.29 14.22
N THR A 50 -4.05 12.91 13.61
CA THR A 50 -4.39 14.32 13.83
C THR A 50 -4.84 14.58 15.27
N ALA A 51 -5.66 13.70 15.83
CA ALA A 51 -6.13 13.82 17.21
C ALA A 51 -5.00 13.67 18.23
N ALA A 52 -4.19 12.62 18.10
CA ALA A 52 -3.06 12.37 18.98
C ALA A 52 -2.02 13.49 18.89
N MET A 53 -1.74 13.99 17.67
CA MET A 53 -0.84 15.11 17.45
C MET A 53 -1.36 16.38 18.11
N GLY A 54 -2.63 16.72 17.89
CA GLY A 54 -3.25 17.92 18.44
C GLY A 54 -3.33 17.89 19.97
N ALA A 55 -3.66 16.76 20.58
CA ALA A 55 -3.69 16.62 22.03
C ALA A 55 -2.29 16.65 22.66
N LEU A 56 -1.34 15.91 22.09
CA LEU A 56 0.01 15.79 22.65
C LEU A 56 0.81 17.08 22.52
N LEU A 57 0.92 17.62 21.29
CA LEU A 57 1.68 18.84 21.03
C LEU A 57 0.94 20.08 21.53
N GLY A 58 -0.38 20.15 21.31
CA GLY A 58 -1.20 21.24 21.83
C GLY A 58 -1.22 21.26 23.36
N GLY A 59 -1.28 20.09 24.00
CA GLY A 59 -1.16 19.93 25.44
C GLY A 59 0.17 20.46 25.97
N ALA A 60 1.28 20.15 25.30
CA ALA A 60 2.59 20.68 25.67
C ALA A 60 2.66 22.22 25.54
N ILE A 61 2.08 22.79 24.48
CA ILE A 61 2.05 24.25 24.26
C ILE A 61 1.27 24.98 25.37
N VAL A 62 0.16 24.40 25.83
CA VAL A 62 -0.70 25.02 26.87
C VAL A 62 -0.41 24.48 28.28
N ALA A 63 0.66 23.71 28.46
CA ALA A 63 1.05 23.08 29.71
C ALA A 63 -0.06 22.24 30.38
N SER A 64 -0.79 21.45 29.59
CA SER A 64 -1.85 20.56 30.06
C SER A 64 -1.39 19.10 30.13
N ASP A 65 -1.20 18.61 31.35
CA ASP A 65 -0.83 17.21 31.59
C ASP A 65 -1.89 16.22 31.11
N LEU A 66 -3.17 16.57 31.30
CA LEU A 66 -4.28 15.72 30.87
C LEU A 66 -4.32 15.58 29.34
N ALA A 67 -4.16 16.68 28.59
CA ALA A 67 -4.11 16.63 27.14
C ALA A 67 -2.89 15.85 26.63
N MET A 68 -1.72 16.02 27.26
CA MET A 68 -0.53 15.24 26.92
C MET A 68 -0.71 13.75 27.23
N ALA A 69 -1.38 13.40 28.33
CA ALA A 69 -1.69 12.01 28.67
C ALA A 69 -2.62 11.36 27.64
N ASP A 70 -3.70 12.06 27.26
CA ASP A 70 -4.64 11.59 26.23
C ASP A 70 -3.93 11.40 24.88
N GLY A 71 -3.15 12.41 24.45
CA GLY A 71 -2.42 12.36 23.19
C GLY A 71 -1.37 11.26 23.14
N ARG A 72 -0.67 10.99 24.26
CA ARG A 72 0.29 9.88 24.37
C ARG A 72 -0.40 8.53 24.35
N HIS A 73 -1.54 8.39 25.02
CA HIS A 73 -2.37 7.19 24.93
C HIS A 73 -2.79 6.94 23.48
N GLY A 74 -3.33 7.96 22.81
CA GLY A 74 -3.73 7.90 21.42
C GLY A 74 -2.58 7.50 20.49
N LEU A 75 -1.42 8.18 20.59
CA LEU A 75 -0.21 7.92 19.80
C LEU A 75 0.24 6.45 19.88
N GLU A 76 0.26 5.88 21.09
CA GLU A 76 0.67 4.49 21.27
C GLU A 76 -0.39 3.50 20.76
N GLN A 77 -1.66 3.67 21.14
CA GLN A 77 -2.69 2.68 20.83
C GLN A 77 -3.04 2.65 19.34
N PHE A 78 -3.13 3.82 18.71
CA PHE A 78 -3.63 3.93 17.35
C PHE A 78 -2.51 4.11 16.32
N PRO A 79 -1.82 5.27 16.18
CA PRO A 79 -0.71 5.41 15.22
C PRO A 79 0.36 4.31 15.31
N LEU A 80 0.85 3.99 16.52
CA LEU A 80 1.92 3.00 16.68
C LEU A 80 1.39 1.57 16.56
N ARG A 81 0.52 1.13 17.47
CA ARG A 81 0.11 -0.28 17.53
C ARG A 81 -0.84 -0.67 16.41
N LEU A 82 -1.94 0.06 16.23
CA LEU A 82 -2.96 -0.31 15.25
C LEU A 82 -2.52 -0.02 13.81
N TRP A 83 -2.12 1.22 13.52
CA TRP A 83 -1.93 1.67 12.13
C TRP A 83 -0.56 1.33 11.56
N SER A 84 0.46 1.28 12.42
CA SER A 84 1.79 0.89 11.98
C SER A 84 2.02 -0.61 12.15
N PHE A 85 1.78 -1.21 13.32
CA PHE A 85 2.32 -2.55 13.61
C PHE A 85 1.28 -3.67 13.80
N ALA A 86 0.00 -3.45 13.51
CA ALA A 86 -1.01 -4.52 13.58
C ALA A 86 -0.81 -5.60 12.52
N ASP A 87 -0.35 -5.21 11.33
CA ASP A 87 -0.05 -6.09 10.21
C ASP A 87 1.12 -5.55 9.36
N GLY A 88 1.27 -6.04 8.13
CA GLY A 88 2.39 -5.73 7.24
C GLY A 88 2.15 -4.54 6.33
N GLY A 89 0.92 -4.02 6.31
CA GLY A 89 0.49 -2.86 5.54
C GLY A 89 0.24 -1.66 6.44
N THR A 90 -0.68 -0.82 5.99
CA THR A 90 -1.25 0.29 6.74
C THR A 90 -2.56 0.69 6.05
N GLN A 91 -3.53 1.24 6.78
CA GLN A 91 -4.89 1.43 6.25
C GLN A 91 -4.88 2.39 5.05
N GLU A 92 -4.10 3.47 5.16
CA GLU A 92 -3.98 4.48 4.13
C GLU A 92 -2.84 4.18 3.16
N MET A 93 -2.41 2.91 3.05
CA MET A 93 -1.37 2.51 2.12
C MET A 93 -1.72 3.02 0.72
N LEU A 94 -1.01 4.09 0.32
CA LEU A 94 -1.15 4.84 -0.92
C LEU A 94 -2.52 5.46 -1.19
N ASP A 95 -3.28 5.81 -0.16
CA ASP A 95 -4.32 6.82 -0.28
C ASP A 95 -3.62 8.18 -0.38
N HIS A 96 -3.27 8.60 -1.61
CA HIS A 96 -2.25 9.64 -1.88
C HIS A 96 -2.39 10.88 -0.99
N TYR A 97 -3.60 11.43 -0.85
CA TYR A 97 -3.83 12.62 -0.04
C TYR A 97 -3.95 12.33 1.46
N TYR A 98 -4.65 11.25 1.85
CA TYR A 98 -4.83 10.89 3.27
C TYR A 98 -3.49 10.52 3.90
N TYR A 99 -2.73 9.67 3.21
CA TYR A 99 -1.43 9.24 3.70
C TYR A 99 -0.44 10.41 3.78
N SER A 100 -0.55 11.40 2.90
CA SER A 100 0.25 12.63 2.99
C SER A 100 -0.03 13.44 4.26
N ILE A 101 -1.29 13.48 4.72
CA ILE A 101 -1.67 14.08 6.01
C ILE A 101 -1.08 13.25 7.16
N THR A 102 -1.23 11.93 7.07
CA THR A 102 -0.74 10.98 8.07
C THR A 102 0.76 11.07 8.27
N VAL A 103 1.59 10.97 7.22
CA VAL A 103 3.05 11.07 7.34
C VAL A 103 3.51 12.45 7.80
N SER A 104 2.78 13.52 7.44
CA SER A 104 3.01 14.84 8.00
C SER A 104 2.79 14.85 9.51
N GLY A 105 1.73 14.22 10.02
CA GLY A 105 1.49 14.07 11.47
C GLY A 105 2.58 13.25 12.17
N GLN A 106 3.00 12.14 11.55
CA GLN A 106 4.10 11.30 12.05
C GLN A 106 5.41 12.08 12.23
N LYS A 107 5.73 12.96 11.28
CA LYS A 107 6.88 13.86 11.37
C LYS A 107 6.80 14.80 12.55
N MET A 108 5.62 15.33 12.86
CA MET A 108 5.44 16.21 14.01
C MET A 108 5.69 15.51 15.34
N PHE A 109 5.32 14.23 15.48
CA PHE A 109 5.70 13.44 16.66
C PHE A 109 7.21 13.25 16.75
N ALA A 110 7.84 12.85 15.64
CA ALA A 110 9.28 12.56 15.59
C ALA A 110 10.13 13.78 15.95
N ASP A 111 9.75 14.97 15.46
CA ASP A 111 10.50 16.21 15.69
C ASP A 111 10.15 16.88 17.02
N PHE A 112 8.85 16.96 17.33
CA PHE A 112 8.34 17.88 18.36
C PHE A 112 7.67 17.18 19.54
N GLY A 113 7.63 15.85 19.56
CA GLY A 113 7.13 15.09 20.71
C GLY A 113 7.73 15.62 22.02
N PRO A 114 6.93 15.82 23.09
CA PRO A 114 7.41 16.54 24.28
C PRO A 114 8.46 15.75 25.07
N THR A 115 8.38 14.41 25.03
CA THR A 115 9.33 13.53 25.72
C THR A 115 10.14 12.67 24.74
N PRO A 116 11.28 12.09 25.16
CA PRO A 116 12.05 11.18 24.32
C PRO A 116 11.25 9.97 23.82
N ILE A 117 10.35 9.42 24.64
CA ILE A 117 9.51 8.29 24.24
C ILE A 117 8.51 8.69 23.14
N ASP A 118 7.93 9.89 23.21
CA ASP A 118 7.01 10.39 22.19
C ASP A 118 7.70 10.56 20.84
N ARG A 119 8.92 11.15 20.84
CA ARG A 119 9.74 11.30 19.64
C ARG A 119 10.17 9.97 19.06
N LEU A 120 10.56 9.01 19.90
CA LEU A 120 10.97 7.69 19.43
C LEU A 120 9.79 6.91 18.83
N MET A 121 8.59 6.97 19.43
CA MET A 121 7.38 6.40 18.80
C MET A 121 7.13 7.02 17.43
N GLY A 122 7.17 8.36 17.35
CA GLY A 122 7.04 9.08 16.08
C GLY A 122 8.08 8.68 15.05
N ARG A 123 9.36 8.54 15.45
CA ARG A 123 10.46 8.15 14.57
C ARG A 123 10.34 6.70 14.07
N VAL A 124 9.92 5.77 14.92
CA VAL A 124 9.68 4.36 14.54
C VAL A 124 8.54 4.26 13.53
N ILE A 125 7.43 4.96 13.78
CA ILE A 125 6.31 5.04 12.83
C ILE A 125 6.78 5.64 11.50
N LEU A 126 7.52 6.74 11.55
CA LEU A 126 7.95 7.45 10.35
C LEU A 126 8.95 6.65 9.52
N ASP A 127 9.91 5.96 10.15
CA ASP A 127 10.84 5.07 9.45
C ASP A 127 10.09 3.99 8.68
N ARG A 128 9.11 3.37 9.33
CA ARG A 128 8.25 2.37 8.71
C ARG A 128 7.49 2.95 7.52
N SER A 129 6.85 4.11 7.67
CA SER A 129 6.13 4.76 6.57
C SER A 129 7.04 5.08 5.38
N VAL A 130 8.27 5.52 5.63
CA VAL A 130 9.26 5.76 4.57
C VAL A 130 9.66 4.45 3.88
N ASP A 131 9.85 3.34 4.61
CA ASP A 131 10.08 2.02 3.99
C ASP A 131 8.89 1.60 3.10
N LEU A 132 7.66 1.76 3.58
CA LEU A 132 6.45 1.42 2.83
C LEU A 132 6.38 2.21 1.50
N LEU A 133 6.60 3.52 1.56
CA LEU A 133 6.66 4.39 0.37
C LEU A 133 7.81 3.99 -0.56
N SER A 134 9.00 3.78 -0.01
CA SER A 134 10.21 3.44 -0.77
C SER A 134 10.08 2.09 -1.44
N SER A 135 9.39 1.13 -0.84
CA SER A 135 9.14 -0.21 -1.39
C SER A 135 8.24 -0.18 -2.62
N ALA A 136 7.24 0.72 -2.65
CA ALA A 136 6.31 0.83 -3.76
C ALA A 136 6.72 1.88 -4.82
N TYR A 137 7.68 2.75 -4.52
CA TYR A 137 8.18 3.76 -5.45
C TYR A 137 9.09 3.16 -6.53
N HIS A 138 8.83 3.47 -7.80
CA HIS A 138 9.69 3.08 -8.92
C HIS A 138 10.48 4.29 -9.45
N PRO A 139 11.83 4.30 -9.42
CA PRO A 139 12.63 5.46 -9.84
C PRO A 139 12.46 5.83 -11.31
N GLY A 140 12.43 4.83 -12.21
CA GLY A 140 12.20 5.06 -13.63
C GLY A 140 10.81 5.61 -13.98
N LEU A 141 9.75 5.24 -13.24
CA LEU A 141 8.40 5.75 -13.47
C LEU A 141 8.18 7.09 -12.77
N ARG A 142 8.98 7.38 -11.73
CA ARG A 142 8.73 8.44 -10.75
C ARG A 142 7.30 8.39 -10.19
N ARG A 143 6.81 7.17 -10.00
CA ARG A 143 5.47 6.87 -9.48
C ARG A 143 5.53 5.80 -8.43
N ILE A 144 4.54 5.82 -7.56
CA ILE A 144 4.33 4.79 -6.56
C ILE A 144 3.31 3.79 -7.13
N VAL A 145 3.69 2.52 -7.19
CA VAL A 145 2.86 1.44 -7.74
C VAL A 145 2.33 0.58 -6.59
N SER A 146 1.14 0.89 -6.09
CA SER A 146 0.36 -0.02 -5.22
C SER A 146 -1.12 0.29 -5.26
N THR A 147 -1.93 -0.64 -4.75
CA THR A 147 -3.37 -0.48 -4.59
C THR A 147 -3.72 0.61 -3.60
N SER A 148 -4.90 1.21 -3.76
CA SER A 148 -5.40 2.27 -2.87
C SER A 148 -6.90 2.12 -2.63
N GLY A 149 -7.30 2.44 -1.41
CA GLY A 149 -8.70 2.40 -0.97
C GLY A 149 -9.40 3.70 -1.35
N ARG A 150 -8.96 4.80 -0.72
CA ARG A 150 -9.53 6.13 -0.94
C ARG A 150 -8.55 7.04 -1.64
N THR A 151 -8.60 7.04 -2.97
CA THR A 151 -7.81 7.95 -3.80
C THR A 151 -8.61 8.40 -5.01
N ASP A 152 -8.36 9.61 -5.46
CA ASP A 152 -8.91 10.07 -6.74
C ASP A 152 -8.04 9.58 -7.89
N LEU A 153 -8.67 9.31 -9.03
CA LEU A 153 -7.94 8.80 -10.18
C LEU A 153 -6.88 9.79 -10.67
N GLN A 154 -7.11 11.11 -10.56
CA GLN A 154 -6.06 12.06 -10.87
C GLN A 154 -4.83 11.95 -9.97
N GLN A 155 -4.97 11.51 -8.71
CA GLN A 155 -3.83 11.29 -7.82
C GLN A 155 -2.97 10.10 -8.26
N VAL A 156 -3.62 9.07 -8.81
CA VAL A 156 -2.97 7.91 -9.40
C VAL A 156 -2.24 8.27 -10.68
N LEU A 157 -2.86 9.11 -11.52
CA LEU A 157 -2.38 9.42 -12.87
C LEU A 157 -1.36 10.57 -12.92
N VAL A 158 -1.63 11.67 -12.23
CA VAL A 158 -0.83 12.90 -12.34
C VAL A 158 -0.46 13.55 -11.01
N THR A 159 -1.41 13.74 -10.09
CA THR A 159 -1.25 14.62 -8.94
C THR A 159 -0.17 14.13 -7.98
N GLN A 160 0.70 15.04 -7.58
CA GLN A 160 1.78 14.79 -6.63
C GLN A 160 1.43 15.42 -5.29
N GLU A 161 0.94 14.58 -4.38
CA GLU A 161 0.69 14.90 -2.98
C GLU A 161 1.97 14.79 -2.13
N GLY A 162 1.87 15.10 -0.84
CA GLY A 162 2.98 15.18 0.09
C GLY A 162 3.86 13.93 0.18
N ILE A 163 3.33 12.73 -0.02
CA ILE A 163 4.13 11.50 -0.09
C ILE A 163 5.24 11.58 -1.17
N TYR A 164 4.99 12.25 -2.30
CA TYR A 164 6.03 12.51 -3.29
C TYR A 164 7.02 13.57 -2.82
N GLY A 165 6.57 14.57 -2.04
CA GLY A 165 7.44 15.53 -1.38
C GLY A 165 8.40 14.87 -0.38
N VAL A 166 7.92 13.87 0.38
CA VAL A 166 8.75 13.11 1.33
C VAL A 166 9.87 12.42 0.57
N LEU A 167 9.52 11.65 -0.46
CA LEU A 167 10.49 10.94 -1.29
C LEU A 167 11.44 11.90 -2.02
N HIS A 168 10.94 13.03 -2.53
CA HIS A 168 11.76 14.04 -3.20
C HIS A 168 12.79 14.67 -2.27
N SER A 169 12.45 14.92 -1.00
CA SER A 169 13.40 15.45 -0.03
C SER A 169 14.51 14.47 0.37
N LEU A 170 14.30 13.17 0.15
CA LEU A 170 15.27 12.11 0.44
C LEU A 170 16.10 11.72 -0.80
N SER A 171 15.56 11.91 -1.99
CA SER A 171 16.20 11.59 -3.27
C SER A 171 17.21 12.67 -3.67
N LYS A 172 18.39 12.25 -4.14
CA LYS A 172 19.40 13.14 -4.71
C LYS A 172 19.09 13.49 -6.17
N GLN A 173 18.36 12.62 -6.87
CA GLN A 173 17.94 12.84 -8.27
C GLN A 173 16.60 13.59 -8.40
N GLY A 174 15.86 13.69 -7.30
CA GLY A 174 14.53 14.27 -7.23
C GLY A 174 13.44 13.32 -7.76
N VAL A 175 12.35 13.23 -7.00
CA VAL A 175 11.17 12.42 -7.35
C VAL A 175 10.06 13.21 -8.07
N LEU A 176 9.88 14.50 -7.76
CA LEU A 176 8.80 15.30 -8.33
C LEU A 176 8.98 15.55 -9.83
N ASN A 177 7.88 15.43 -10.56
CA ASN A 177 7.71 15.92 -11.92
C ASN A 177 7.17 17.35 -11.90
N TYR A 178 7.27 18.07 -13.01
CA TYR A 178 6.64 19.40 -13.22
C TYR A 178 7.09 20.52 -12.27
N LEU A 179 8.30 20.46 -11.71
CA LEU A 179 8.82 21.49 -10.79
C LEU A 179 8.85 22.92 -11.39
N ASP A 180 8.82 23.02 -12.71
CA ASP A 180 8.72 24.25 -13.49
C ASP A 180 7.30 24.85 -13.54
N ARG A 181 6.29 24.15 -13.00
CA ARG A 181 4.88 24.53 -13.09
C ARG A 181 4.35 25.14 -11.79
N PRO A 182 3.50 26.19 -11.87
CA PRO A 182 2.91 26.83 -10.69
C PRO A 182 1.95 25.90 -9.94
N PHE A 183 1.59 26.26 -8.70
CA PHE A 183 0.77 25.44 -7.80
C PHE A 183 -0.64 25.11 -8.34
N ASP A 184 -1.22 26.00 -9.13
CA ASP A 184 -2.53 25.86 -9.76
C ASP A 184 -2.48 25.18 -11.14
N ALA A 185 -1.30 24.77 -11.59
CA ALA A 185 -1.12 24.14 -12.89
C ALA A 185 -1.91 22.84 -13.03
N THR A 186 -2.34 22.60 -14.27
CA THR A 186 -3.03 21.38 -14.66
C THR A 186 -2.33 20.69 -15.83
N ASP A 187 -2.53 19.39 -15.94
CA ASP A 187 -2.14 18.57 -17.08
C ASP A 187 -3.34 17.71 -17.50
N HIS A 188 -3.75 17.78 -18.76
CA HIS A 188 -5.03 17.23 -19.26
C HIS A 188 -6.24 17.60 -18.37
N GLY A 189 -6.24 18.82 -17.83
CA GLY A 189 -7.29 19.34 -16.95
C GLY A 189 -7.24 18.81 -15.51
N MET A 190 -6.37 17.87 -15.17
CA MET A 190 -6.16 17.38 -13.81
C MET A 190 -5.09 18.21 -13.08
N ARG A 191 -5.18 18.35 -11.75
CA ARG A 191 -4.20 19.14 -10.98
C ARG A 191 -2.87 18.40 -10.87
N ILE A 192 -1.78 19.14 -11.11
CA ILE A 192 -0.41 18.61 -10.93
C ILE A 192 -0.07 18.47 -9.45
N TRP A 193 -0.45 19.46 -8.64
CA TRP A 193 -0.08 19.53 -7.23
C TRP A 193 -1.26 19.19 -6.32
N GLY A 194 -0.95 18.39 -5.30
CA GLY A 194 -1.87 18.09 -4.21
C GLY A 194 -2.35 19.32 -3.46
N TYR A 195 -3.45 19.22 -2.73
CA TYR A 195 -4.07 20.39 -2.08
C TYR A 195 -4.08 20.34 -0.55
N ASN A 196 -4.16 19.16 0.07
CA ASN A 196 -4.23 19.04 1.53
C ASN A 196 -2.85 19.07 2.20
N ALA A 197 -1.88 18.35 1.61
CA ALA A 197 -0.52 18.27 2.11
C ALA A 197 0.46 18.35 0.93
N PRO A 198 0.51 19.48 0.18
CA PRO A 198 1.32 19.59 -1.02
C PRO A 198 2.82 19.40 -0.75
N PRO A 199 3.61 19.01 -1.76
CA PRO A 199 5.05 18.80 -1.61
C PRO A 199 5.81 19.99 -1.00
N GLY A 200 5.39 21.23 -1.29
CA GLY A 200 5.98 22.42 -0.68
C GLY A 200 5.88 22.46 0.84
N ARG A 201 4.76 22.01 1.42
CA ARG A 201 4.59 21.89 2.88
C ARG A 201 5.56 20.87 3.47
N ILE A 202 5.75 19.75 2.77
CA ILE A 202 6.68 18.69 3.17
C ILE A 202 8.13 19.18 3.12
N GLY A 203 8.47 20.00 2.14
CA GLY A 203 9.77 20.67 2.05
C GLY A 203 10.08 21.52 3.29
N VAL A 204 9.09 22.26 3.81
CA VAL A 204 9.26 23.03 5.06
C VAL A 204 9.52 22.12 6.26
N GLN A 205 8.79 21.00 6.39
CA GLN A 205 8.99 20.04 7.48
C GLN A 205 10.36 19.35 7.44
N ALA A 206 10.95 19.19 6.25
CA ALA A 206 12.28 18.63 6.08
C ALA A 206 13.40 19.54 6.65
N LEU A 207 13.15 20.83 6.84
CA LEU A 207 14.15 21.79 7.35
C LEU A 207 14.48 21.57 8.84
N VAL A 208 13.59 20.94 9.59
CA VAL A 208 13.78 20.68 11.03
C VAL A 208 14.70 19.48 11.24
N SER A 209 14.41 18.39 10.52
CA SER A 209 15.21 17.17 10.52
C SER A 209 14.86 16.34 9.28
N PRO A 210 15.75 15.45 8.81
CA PRO A 210 15.46 14.63 7.64
C PRO A 210 14.34 13.62 7.89
N TRP A 211 13.64 13.25 6.82
CA TRP A 211 12.54 12.28 6.89
C TRP A 211 13.00 10.86 7.22
N ALA A 212 14.23 10.49 6.89
CA ALA A 212 14.87 9.23 7.22
C ALA A 212 16.40 9.39 7.10
N GLY A 213 17.16 8.31 7.31
CA GLY A 213 18.61 8.31 7.09
C GLY A 213 18.97 8.64 5.63
N ASP A 214 20.13 9.24 5.42
CA ASP A 214 20.65 9.64 4.11
C ASP A 214 20.84 8.45 3.14
N TRP A 215 21.13 7.26 3.68
CA TRP A 215 21.20 6.01 2.94
C TRP A 215 19.89 5.64 2.22
N VAL A 216 18.73 6.18 2.65
CA VAL A 216 17.45 5.97 1.94
C VAL A 216 17.49 6.54 0.51
N SER A 217 18.34 7.54 0.25
CA SER A 217 18.57 8.01 -1.12
C SER A 217 19.00 6.89 -2.07
N LYS A 218 19.78 5.90 -1.59
CA LYS A 218 20.17 4.72 -2.37
C LYS A 218 18.98 3.81 -2.68
N VAL A 219 18.08 3.64 -1.72
CA VAL A 219 16.85 2.86 -1.88
C VAL A 219 15.93 3.45 -2.95
N LEU A 220 15.94 4.79 -3.10
CA LEU A 220 15.12 5.51 -4.06
C LEU A 220 15.80 5.58 -5.44
N ASP A 221 17.01 6.12 -5.49
CA ASP A 221 17.68 6.52 -6.73
C ASP A 221 18.44 5.36 -7.40
N GLU A 222 18.96 4.43 -6.60
CA GLU A 222 19.77 3.29 -7.02
C GLU A 222 19.05 1.96 -6.74
N LYS A 223 17.71 1.99 -6.64
CA LYS A 223 16.89 0.82 -6.35
C LYS A 223 17.28 -0.36 -7.26
N ALA A 224 17.66 -1.46 -6.65
CA ALA A 224 17.85 -2.72 -7.34
C ALA A 224 16.49 -3.20 -7.88
N LEU A 225 16.38 -3.33 -9.20
CA LEU A 225 15.21 -3.86 -9.90
C LEU A 225 15.60 -5.20 -10.55
N PRO A 226 14.73 -6.24 -10.50
CA PRO A 226 13.38 -6.17 -9.98
C PRO A 226 13.29 -6.08 -8.45
N PHE A 227 12.23 -5.44 -7.97
CA PHE A 227 11.93 -5.28 -6.54
C PHE A 227 10.55 -5.88 -6.24
N GLU A 228 10.42 -6.59 -5.12
CA GLU A 228 9.20 -7.26 -4.73
C GLU A 228 8.84 -6.95 -3.27
N GLU A 229 7.54 -6.91 -3.01
CA GLU A 229 7.00 -6.81 -1.66
C GLU A 229 5.74 -7.67 -1.49
N THR A 230 5.65 -8.32 -0.33
CA THR A 230 4.46 -9.01 0.15
C THR A 230 4.13 -8.55 1.55
N ALA A 231 2.86 -8.22 1.79
CA ALA A 231 2.37 -7.87 3.12
C ALA A 231 1.00 -8.47 3.41
N THR A 232 0.79 -8.79 4.67
CA THR A 232 -0.53 -9.04 5.24
C THR A 232 -1.28 -7.73 5.45
N GLU A 233 -2.59 -7.73 5.17
CA GLU A 233 -3.53 -6.64 5.47
C GLU A 233 -4.71 -7.20 6.27
N THR A 234 -4.99 -6.62 7.44
CA THR A 234 -6.03 -7.13 8.35
C THR A 234 -7.26 -6.23 8.39
N VAL A 235 -7.19 -5.05 7.76
CA VAL A 235 -8.15 -3.93 7.78
C VAL A 235 -8.67 -3.69 9.19
N ARG A 236 -7.76 -3.34 10.11
CA ARG A 236 -8.04 -3.10 11.54
C ARG A 236 -8.20 -4.37 12.38
N GLY A 237 -7.48 -5.43 12.06
CA GLY A 237 -7.51 -6.69 12.81
C GLY A 237 -8.75 -7.56 12.57
N SER A 238 -9.58 -7.18 11.61
CA SER A 238 -10.85 -7.86 11.29
C SER A 238 -10.65 -9.17 10.52
N PHE A 239 -9.64 -9.25 9.66
CA PHE A 239 -9.38 -10.44 8.84
C PHE A 239 -8.40 -11.42 9.50
N LYS A 240 -8.89 -12.62 9.80
CA LYS A 240 -8.12 -13.77 10.30
C LYS A 240 -8.56 -15.03 9.53
N PRO A 241 -7.72 -15.60 8.65
CA PRO A 241 -6.39 -15.14 8.22
C PRO A 241 -6.43 -13.78 7.50
N PRO A 242 -5.29 -13.05 7.40
CA PRO A 242 -5.23 -11.75 6.74
C PRO A 242 -5.44 -11.84 5.22
N LEU A 243 -5.70 -10.69 4.63
CA LEU A 243 -5.63 -10.43 3.20
C LEU A 243 -4.16 -10.21 2.77
N TRP A 244 -3.90 -10.21 1.47
CA TRP A 244 -2.54 -10.18 0.92
C TRP A 244 -2.36 -9.09 -0.13
N ARG A 245 -1.38 -8.23 0.11
CA ARG A 245 -0.92 -7.20 -0.82
C ARG A 245 0.40 -7.61 -1.47
N ARG A 246 0.54 -7.29 -2.75
CA ARG A 246 1.69 -7.62 -3.57
C ARG A 246 2.11 -6.42 -4.43
N VAL A 247 3.41 -6.15 -4.47
CA VAL A 247 4.02 -5.19 -5.38
C VAL A 247 5.19 -5.86 -6.08
N TYR A 248 5.29 -5.65 -7.39
CA TYR A 248 6.44 -6.05 -8.19
C TYR A 248 6.84 -4.90 -9.10
N LEU A 249 8.09 -4.47 -9.01
CA LEU A 249 8.67 -3.41 -9.84
C LEU A 249 9.72 -4.06 -10.76
N GLY A 250 9.43 -4.12 -12.06
CA GLY A 250 10.39 -4.50 -13.10
C GLY A 250 11.33 -3.34 -13.45
N LYS A 251 12.11 -3.45 -14.54
CA LYS A 251 13.03 -2.37 -14.93
C LYS A 251 12.30 -1.16 -15.53
N HIS A 252 11.25 -1.42 -16.30
CA HIS A 252 10.47 -0.41 -17.02
C HIS A 252 9.01 -0.29 -16.60
N TYR A 253 8.59 -1.06 -15.59
CA TYR A 253 7.18 -1.17 -15.20
C TYR A 253 7.00 -1.56 -13.73
N GLY A 254 5.78 -1.46 -13.23
CA GLY A 254 5.37 -2.09 -11.98
C GLY A 254 3.95 -2.64 -12.08
N LEU A 255 3.69 -3.71 -11.32
CA LEU A 255 2.38 -4.33 -11.13
C LEU A 255 2.12 -4.51 -9.64
N ALA A 256 0.94 -4.08 -9.19
CA ALA A 256 0.52 -4.26 -7.82
C ALA A 256 -0.97 -4.59 -7.69
N SER A 257 -1.28 -5.35 -6.66
CA SER A 257 -2.63 -5.78 -6.33
C SER A 257 -2.78 -6.09 -4.84
N GLN A 258 -4.04 -6.14 -4.41
CA GLN A 258 -4.45 -6.75 -3.17
C GLN A 258 -5.48 -7.83 -3.52
N ASP A 259 -5.37 -8.98 -2.87
CA ASP A 259 -6.19 -10.14 -3.21
C ASP A 259 -7.68 -9.87 -3.08
N ILE A 260 -8.07 -9.06 -2.09
CA ILE A 260 -9.42 -8.55 -1.87
C ILE A 260 -9.30 -7.12 -1.32
N LYS A 261 -9.80 -6.10 -2.03
CA LYS A 261 -9.81 -4.71 -1.54
C LYS A 261 -11.19 -4.11 -1.71
N GLY A 262 -11.68 -4.06 -2.95
CA GLY A 262 -13.04 -3.67 -3.27
C GLY A 262 -13.26 -2.17 -3.12
N ASP A 263 -12.26 -1.37 -3.51
CA ASP A 263 -12.25 0.09 -3.42
C ASP A 263 -11.84 0.74 -4.76
N THR A 264 -11.12 1.88 -4.76
CA THR A 264 -10.86 2.67 -5.98
C THR A 264 -9.87 2.00 -6.93
N VAL A 265 -8.75 1.47 -6.41
CA VAL A 265 -7.70 0.84 -7.21
C VAL A 265 -7.29 -0.50 -6.59
N ASP A 266 -7.93 -1.57 -7.08
CA ASP A 266 -7.67 -2.96 -6.63
C ASP A 266 -6.47 -3.60 -7.35
N VAL A 267 -6.24 -3.21 -8.61
CA VAL A 267 -5.12 -3.66 -9.44
C VAL A 267 -4.61 -2.47 -10.23
N ILE A 268 -3.30 -2.26 -10.21
CA ILE A 268 -2.64 -1.22 -10.99
C ILE A 268 -1.39 -1.78 -11.67
N ALA A 269 -1.23 -1.42 -12.93
CA ALA A 269 0.04 -1.53 -13.61
C ALA A 269 0.45 -0.18 -14.18
N GLN A 270 1.74 0.17 -14.09
CA GLN A 270 2.28 1.41 -14.66
C GLN A 270 3.58 1.12 -15.38
N TRP A 271 3.82 1.82 -16.49
CA TRP A 271 5.04 1.62 -17.26
C TRP A 271 5.48 2.88 -17.98
N LYS A 272 6.78 2.96 -18.26
CA LYS A 272 7.37 4.02 -19.07
C LYS A 272 7.55 3.55 -20.51
N ARG A 273 7.40 4.49 -21.44
CA ARG A 273 7.56 4.24 -22.89
C ARG A 273 9.01 4.35 -23.38
N ARG A 274 9.88 5.01 -22.60
CA ARG A 274 11.29 5.22 -22.94
C ARG A 274 12.19 4.71 -21.83
N GLU A 275 13.47 4.51 -22.13
CA GLU A 275 14.44 4.07 -21.11
C GLU A 275 14.70 5.14 -20.06
N ALA A 276 14.65 6.42 -20.45
CA ALA A 276 14.82 7.54 -19.54
C ALA A 276 13.74 7.56 -18.43
N PRO A 277 14.06 8.06 -17.23
CA PRO A 277 13.05 8.32 -16.22
C PRO A 277 11.96 9.25 -16.73
N VAL A 278 10.74 8.98 -16.33
CA VAL A 278 9.56 9.76 -16.70
C VAL A 278 9.63 11.16 -16.10
N THR A 279 9.21 12.16 -16.87
CA THR A 279 9.09 13.56 -16.43
C THR A 279 7.67 14.12 -16.58
N SER A 280 6.79 13.42 -17.29
CA SER A 280 5.38 13.80 -17.46
C SER A 280 4.45 12.59 -17.62
N MET A 281 3.17 12.76 -17.32
CA MET A 281 2.13 11.74 -17.46
C MET A 281 2.01 11.25 -18.92
N GLY A 282 2.28 12.12 -19.88
CA GLY A 282 2.31 11.78 -21.31
C GLY A 282 3.38 10.75 -21.70
N GLU A 283 4.28 10.37 -20.79
CA GLU A 283 5.31 9.33 -20.99
C GLU A 283 4.99 8.01 -20.27
N LEU A 284 3.91 7.98 -19.49
CA LEU A 284 3.43 6.82 -18.74
C LEU A 284 2.22 6.18 -19.43
N GLY A 285 2.20 4.85 -19.44
CA GLY A 285 0.96 4.10 -19.53
C GLY A 285 0.52 3.61 -18.16
N THR A 286 -0.79 3.58 -17.93
CA THR A 286 -1.38 3.01 -16.71
C THR A 286 -2.47 2.02 -17.09
N LEU A 287 -2.58 0.94 -16.33
CA LEU A 287 -3.67 -0.02 -16.36
C LEU A 287 -4.41 0.02 -15.03
N THR A 288 -5.73 0.14 -15.07
CA THR A 288 -6.61 -0.14 -13.93
C THR A 288 -7.71 -1.12 -14.35
N LEU A 289 -8.34 -1.81 -13.39
CA LEU A 289 -9.33 -2.85 -13.67
C LEU A 289 -10.49 -2.77 -12.68
N ARG A 290 -11.72 -3.02 -13.15
CA ARG A 290 -12.90 -3.20 -12.29
C ARG A 290 -14.03 -3.97 -12.95
N TYR A 291 -15.09 -4.21 -12.18
CA TYR A 291 -16.39 -4.56 -12.72
C TYR A 291 -17.18 -3.29 -13.06
N ALA A 292 -17.96 -3.32 -14.15
CA ALA A 292 -18.79 -2.22 -14.59
C ALA A 292 -20.23 -2.66 -14.88
N VAL A 293 -21.14 -1.71 -14.72
CA VAL A 293 -22.58 -1.82 -15.02
C VAL A 293 -22.90 -0.74 -16.04
N ASN A 294 -23.64 -1.08 -17.10
CA ASN A 294 -23.98 -0.20 -18.21
C ASN A 294 -22.71 0.37 -18.88
N GLU A 295 -22.61 1.69 -19.03
CA GLU A 295 -21.42 2.32 -19.60
C GLU A 295 -20.25 2.26 -18.61
N PRO A 296 -19.08 1.73 -19.01
CA PRO A 296 -17.96 1.55 -18.10
C PRO A 296 -17.33 2.89 -17.73
N ASP A 297 -17.78 3.47 -16.61
CA ASP A 297 -17.15 4.63 -16.00
C ASP A 297 -15.89 4.20 -15.21
N MET A 298 -14.75 4.43 -15.84
CA MET A 298 -13.44 4.14 -15.30
C MET A 298 -12.79 5.37 -14.67
N ALA A 299 -13.43 6.54 -14.70
CA ALA A 299 -12.81 7.84 -14.38
C ALA A 299 -13.46 8.58 -13.20
N THR A 300 -14.76 8.41 -12.97
CA THR A 300 -15.48 9.22 -11.99
C THR A 300 -15.17 8.83 -10.55
N THR A 301 -14.62 9.78 -9.79
CA THR A 301 -14.38 9.66 -8.35
C THR A 301 -15.18 10.69 -7.57
N LEU A 302 -15.69 10.29 -6.39
CA LEU A 302 -16.37 11.16 -5.42
C LEU A 302 -15.90 10.80 -4.01
N GLY A 303 -15.39 11.78 -3.25
CA GLY A 303 -14.75 11.59 -1.95
C GLY A 303 -13.59 10.59 -1.99
N GLY A 304 -12.87 10.50 -3.11
CA GLY A 304 -11.84 9.47 -3.31
C GLY A 304 -12.35 8.04 -3.46
N THR A 305 -13.63 7.84 -3.80
CA THR A 305 -14.21 6.52 -4.09
C THR A 305 -14.84 6.49 -5.49
N MET A 306 -15.02 5.30 -6.06
CA MET A 306 -15.65 5.12 -7.39
C MET A 306 -16.87 4.24 -7.28
N PRO A 307 -17.87 4.31 -8.17
CA PRO A 307 -19.04 3.42 -8.11
C PRO A 307 -18.66 1.93 -8.05
N HIS A 308 -19.00 1.24 -6.95
CA HIS A 308 -18.62 -0.17 -6.71
C HIS A 308 -19.62 -1.13 -7.36
N ALA A 309 -19.53 -1.28 -8.69
CA ALA A 309 -20.42 -2.15 -9.48
C ALA A 309 -20.21 -3.66 -9.24
N GLY A 310 -19.09 -4.06 -8.64
CA GLY A 310 -18.77 -5.46 -8.39
C GLY A 310 -17.51 -5.64 -7.56
N GLY A 311 -17.12 -6.89 -7.34
CA GLY A 311 -15.92 -7.25 -6.60
C GLY A 311 -14.78 -7.64 -7.53
N VAL A 312 -13.55 -7.35 -7.10
CA VAL A 312 -12.31 -7.79 -7.74
C VAL A 312 -11.57 -8.71 -6.77
N LEU A 313 -11.26 -9.92 -7.21
CA LEU A 313 -10.42 -10.87 -6.49
C LEU A 313 -9.15 -11.11 -7.30
N THR A 314 -7.98 -11.04 -6.66
CA THR A 314 -6.69 -11.12 -7.36
C THR A 314 -5.76 -12.16 -6.76
N PHE A 315 -5.04 -12.86 -7.62
CA PHE A 315 -3.87 -13.65 -7.25
C PHE A 315 -2.67 -13.20 -8.07
N GLN A 316 -1.75 -12.46 -7.44
CA GLN A 316 -0.53 -11.97 -8.07
C GLN A 316 0.69 -12.77 -7.63
N HIS A 317 1.54 -13.12 -8.60
CA HIS A 317 2.90 -13.60 -8.38
C HIS A 317 3.84 -12.85 -9.31
N ARG A 318 4.81 -12.12 -8.73
CA ARG A 318 5.74 -11.24 -9.45
C ARG A 318 5.00 -10.31 -10.43
N ASN A 319 5.43 -10.28 -11.69
CA ASN A 319 4.89 -9.53 -12.83
C ASN A 319 3.61 -10.11 -13.44
N ARG A 320 2.98 -11.10 -12.78
CA ARG A 320 1.79 -11.78 -13.28
C ARG A 320 0.64 -11.72 -12.28
N ALA A 321 -0.59 -11.59 -12.77
CA ALA A 321 -1.79 -11.64 -11.94
C ALA A 321 -2.93 -12.39 -12.64
N ILE A 322 -3.64 -13.23 -11.89
CA ILE A 322 -4.95 -13.76 -12.28
C ILE A 322 -6.00 -12.97 -11.52
N VAL A 323 -6.89 -12.31 -12.26
CA VAL A 323 -7.92 -11.43 -11.69
C VAL A 323 -9.29 -11.99 -12.06
N MET A 324 -10.12 -12.26 -11.06
CA MET A 324 -11.54 -12.52 -11.24
C MET A 324 -12.34 -11.29 -10.80
N THR A 325 -13.40 -11.00 -11.52
CA THR A 325 -14.40 -10.01 -11.12
C THR A 325 -15.80 -10.62 -11.15
N LYS A 326 -16.72 -10.05 -10.38
CA LYS A 326 -18.14 -10.43 -10.38
C LYS A 326 -19.03 -9.23 -10.05
N PRO A 327 -20.32 -9.23 -10.44
CA PRO A 327 -21.29 -8.25 -9.97
C PRO A 327 -21.42 -8.24 -8.44
N ARG A 328 -22.00 -7.16 -7.91
CA ARG A 328 -22.48 -7.11 -6.52
C ARG A 328 -23.46 -8.25 -6.23
N THR A 329 -23.35 -8.88 -5.06
CA THR A 329 -24.35 -9.86 -4.56
C THR A 329 -25.68 -9.21 -4.17
N GLU A 330 -25.68 -7.90 -3.93
CA GLU A 330 -26.85 -7.12 -3.53
C GLU A 330 -27.57 -6.56 -4.76
N LYS A 331 -28.71 -7.15 -5.13
CA LYS A 331 -29.56 -6.70 -6.25
C LYS A 331 -29.81 -5.18 -6.23
N ASN A 332 -30.16 -4.64 -5.06
CA ASN A 332 -30.52 -3.22 -4.93
C ASN A 332 -29.34 -2.29 -5.25
N ARG A 333 -28.10 -2.69 -4.95
CA ARG A 333 -26.91 -1.90 -5.31
C ARG A 333 -26.62 -1.90 -6.80
N VAL A 334 -26.82 -3.04 -7.47
CA VAL A 334 -26.72 -3.11 -8.94
C VAL A 334 -27.75 -2.19 -9.59
N ILE A 335 -29.00 -2.20 -9.10
CA ILE A 335 -30.08 -1.33 -9.58
C ILE A 335 -29.77 0.14 -9.37
N GLU A 336 -29.25 0.51 -8.19
CA GLU A 336 -28.86 1.88 -7.87
C GLU A 336 -27.81 2.42 -8.84
N ILE A 337 -26.78 1.62 -9.13
CA ILE A 337 -25.69 1.97 -10.05
C ILE A 337 -26.17 2.00 -11.50
N ALA A 338 -26.99 1.03 -11.92
CA ALA A 338 -27.57 1.01 -13.27
C ALA A 338 -28.50 2.21 -13.52
N GLY A 339 -29.11 2.74 -12.46
CA GLY A 339 -30.08 3.82 -12.52
C GLY A 339 -31.47 3.37 -13.00
N LYS A 340 -32.40 4.33 -13.06
CA LYS A 340 -33.83 4.05 -13.31
C LYS A 340 -34.14 3.55 -14.73
N LYS A 341 -33.21 3.69 -15.67
CA LYS A 341 -33.45 3.36 -17.08
C LYS A 341 -33.50 1.85 -17.31
N GLY A 342 -32.75 1.07 -16.54
CA GLY A 342 -32.64 -0.38 -16.67
C GLY A 342 -31.19 -0.83 -16.83
N LEU A 343 -31.00 -2.11 -17.15
CA LEU A 343 -29.69 -2.71 -17.36
C LEU A 343 -29.39 -2.86 -18.86
N ARG A 344 -28.23 -2.40 -19.31
CA ARG A 344 -27.71 -2.58 -20.67
C ARG A 344 -26.49 -3.48 -20.72
N SER A 345 -25.64 -3.48 -19.69
CA SER A 345 -24.45 -4.33 -19.69
C SER A 345 -23.92 -4.62 -18.29
N LEU A 346 -23.22 -5.75 -18.20
CA LEU A 346 -22.42 -6.15 -17.04
C LEU A 346 -21.08 -6.67 -17.58
N ALA A 347 -19.96 -6.19 -17.08
CA ALA A 347 -18.65 -6.57 -17.62
C ALA A 347 -17.47 -6.40 -16.67
N SER A 348 -16.44 -7.22 -16.87
CA SER A 348 -15.09 -6.98 -16.39
C SER A 348 -14.38 -6.03 -17.36
N VAL A 349 -13.75 -4.96 -16.87
CA VAL A 349 -13.17 -3.92 -17.71
C VAL A 349 -11.75 -3.61 -17.26
N ILE A 350 -10.81 -3.73 -18.20
CA ILE A 350 -9.49 -3.11 -18.10
C ILE A 350 -9.56 -1.73 -18.76
N ALA A 351 -9.13 -0.69 -18.04
CA ALA A 351 -8.86 0.62 -18.60
C ALA A 351 -7.36 0.77 -18.87
N LEU A 352 -7.04 1.10 -20.13
CA LEU A 352 -5.69 1.44 -20.55
C LEU A 352 -5.60 2.96 -20.73
N TRP A 353 -4.88 3.61 -19.82
CA TRP A 353 -4.68 5.05 -19.80
C TRP A 353 -3.42 5.42 -20.59
N ASN A 354 -3.59 6.24 -21.61
CA ASN A 354 -2.51 6.79 -22.41
C ASN A 354 -2.83 8.24 -22.74
N PHE A 355 -2.03 9.16 -22.18
CA PHE A 355 -2.18 10.60 -22.36
C PHE A 355 -1.17 11.18 -23.35
N SER A 356 -0.49 10.33 -24.13
CA SER A 356 0.33 10.83 -25.23
C SER A 356 -0.54 11.50 -26.29
N ALA A 357 -0.04 12.57 -26.89
CA ALA A 357 -0.68 13.18 -28.06
C ALA A 357 -0.79 12.17 -29.22
N GLU A 358 0.21 11.31 -29.38
CA GLU A 358 0.28 10.28 -30.41
C GLU A 358 0.65 8.93 -29.76
N PRO A 359 -0.34 8.10 -29.37
CA PRO A 359 -0.08 6.80 -28.78
C PRO A 359 0.74 5.89 -29.70
N SER A 360 1.95 5.53 -29.27
CA SER A 360 2.90 4.71 -30.04
C SER A 360 2.72 3.20 -29.88
N TRP A 361 1.71 2.78 -29.12
CA TRP A 361 1.52 1.37 -28.80
C TRP A 361 1.14 0.52 -30.02
N GLU A 362 1.62 -0.72 -30.01
CA GLU A 362 1.27 -1.74 -30.99
C GLU A 362 0.47 -2.85 -30.28
N LEU A 363 -0.70 -3.18 -30.79
CA LEU A 363 -1.57 -4.22 -30.22
C LEU A 363 -1.64 -5.42 -31.18
N TYR A 364 -1.50 -6.61 -30.61
CA TYR A 364 -1.55 -7.87 -31.33
C TYR A 364 -2.51 -8.83 -30.63
N VAL A 365 -3.26 -9.59 -31.42
CA VAL A 365 -4.15 -10.67 -30.95
C VAL A 365 -3.67 -11.96 -31.61
N ASP A 366 -3.30 -12.95 -30.80
CA ASP A 366 -2.75 -14.24 -31.26
C ASP A 366 -1.55 -14.11 -32.23
N GLY A 367 -0.82 -12.99 -32.13
CA GLY A 367 0.34 -12.67 -32.97
C GLY A 367 0.02 -11.83 -34.21
N GLU A 368 -1.24 -11.53 -34.49
CA GLU A 368 -1.66 -10.65 -35.58
C GLU A 368 -1.87 -9.21 -35.09
N ARG A 369 -1.29 -8.23 -35.78
CA ARG A 369 -1.42 -6.83 -35.41
C ARG A 369 -2.83 -6.33 -35.72
N ILE A 370 -3.48 -5.69 -34.75
CA ILE A 370 -4.76 -5.01 -34.94
C ILE A 370 -4.56 -3.49 -35.01
N THR A 371 -5.30 -2.82 -35.88
CA THR A 371 -5.21 -1.36 -36.10
C THR A 371 -6.57 -0.66 -36.15
N HIS A 372 -7.67 -1.41 -36.01
CA HIS A 372 -9.03 -0.88 -36.09
C HIS A 372 -9.79 -1.25 -34.80
N PHE A 373 -10.56 -0.29 -34.29
CA PHE A 373 -11.38 -0.44 -33.08
C PHE A 373 -12.81 0.03 -33.37
N PRO A 374 -13.84 -0.61 -32.78
CA PRO A 374 -13.74 -1.73 -31.84
C PRO A 374 -13.29 -3.04 -32.51
N ALA A 375 -12.54 -3.85 -31.79
CA ALA A 375 -12.15 -5.21 -32.20
C ALA A 375 -12.87 -6.22 -31.29
N ASN A 376 -13.51 -7.22 -31.91
CA ASN A 376 -14.20 -8.31 -31.20
C ASN A 376 -13.29 -9.53 -31.09
N LEU A 377 -13.18 -10.06 -29.89
CA LEU A 377 -12.31 -11.19 -29.55
C LEU A 377 -13.11 -12.26 -28.78
N ARG A 378 -12.46 -13.41 -28.55
CA ARG A 378 -12.92 -14.53 -27.73
C ARG A 378 -12.09 -14.65 -26.46
N ALA A 379 -12.67 -15.25 -25.44
CA ALA A 379 -11.92 -15.63 -24.23
C ALA A 379 -10.79 -16.60 -24.57
N GLY A 380 -9.67 -16.50 -23.86
CA GLY A 380 -8.45 -17.29 -24.08
C GLY A 380 -7.54 -16.80 -25.21
N GLN A 381 -7.96 -15.86 -26.05
CA GLN A 381 -7.07 -15.25 -27.03
C GLN A 381 -6.00 -14.40 -26.34
N VAL A 382 -4.77 -14.43 -26.87
CA VAL A 382 -3.61 -13.74 -26.30
C VAL A 382 -3.53 -12.33 -26.87
N ILE A 383 -3.75 -11.32 -26.02
CA ILE A 383 -3.56 -9.92 -26.36
C ILE A 383 -2.15 -9.50 -25.91
N ALA A 384 -1.29 -9.12 -26.84
CA ALA A 384 0.03 -8.61 -26.56
C ALA A 384 0.15 -7.15 -26.98
N ILE A 385 0.59 -6.30 -26.07
CA ILE A 385 0.72 -4.85 -26.26
C ILE A 385 2.18 -4.47 -26.06
N LYS A 386 2.75 -3.77 -27.03
CA LYS A 386 4.06 -3.12 -26.91
C LYS A 386 3.83 -1.63 -26.80
N ASP A 387 4.28 -1.01 -25.71
CA ASP A 387 4.23 0.44 -25.57
C ASP A 387 5.64 0.96 -25.23
N GLY A 388 6.37 1.31 -26.28
CA GLY A 388 7.76 1.72 -26.20
C GLY A 388 8.66 0.57 -25.73
N VAL A 389 9.32 0.75 -24.58
CA VAL A 389 10.25 -0.22 -23.98
C VAL A 389 9.58 -1.30 -23.12
N THR A 390 8.26 -1.23 -22.93
CA THR A 390 7.51 -2.14 -22.06
C THR A 390 6.52 -2.99 -22.85
N TYR A 391 6.33 -4.22 -22.39
CA TYR A 391 5.40 -5.20 -22.94
C TYR A 391 4.33 -5.56 -21.90
N LEU A 392 3.09 -5.70 -22.37
CA LEU A 392 1.93 -6.09 -21.57
C LEU A 392 1.20 -7.25 -22.28
N GLY A 393 0.95 -8.32 -21.55
CA GLY A 393 0.14 -9.47 -21.95
C GLY A 393 -1.18 -9.46 -21.20
N VAL A 394 -2.27 -9.70 -21.93
CA VAL A 394 -3.61 -9.88 -21.37
C VAL A 394 -4.25 -11.11 -22.00
N ILE A 395 -4.73 -12.04 -21.17
CA ILE A 395 -5.51 -13.20 -21.64
C ILE A 395 -6.87 -13.13 -20.93
N PRO A 396 -7.96 -12.81 -21.64
CA PRO A 396 -9.29 -12.77 -21.03
C PRO A 396 -9.72 -14.17 -20.57
N LEU A 397 -10.19 -14.27 -19.33
CA LEU A 397 -10.81 -15.48 -18.80
C LEU A 397 -12.20 -15.67 -19.43
N ARG A 398 -12.71 -16.89 -19.42
CA ARG A 398 -14.10 -17.15 -19.80
C ARG A 398 -15.03 -16.45 -18.82
N ALA A 399 -15.98 -15.68 -19.33
CA ALA A 399 -17.00 -15.03 -18.52
C ALA A 399 -18.34 -15.78 -18.63
N THR A 400 -19.13 -15.79 -17.56
CA THR A 400 -20.52 -16.31 -17.58
C THR A 400 -21.33 -15.59 -18.64
N ASN A 401 -21.97 -16.32 -19.55
CA ASN A 401 -22.83 -15.75 -20.58
C ASN A 401 -24.26 -15.60 -20.06
N LEU A 402 -24.67 -14.35 -19.82
CA LEU A 402 -26.01 -13.98 -19.36
C LEU A 402 -26.86 -13.38 -20.50
N GLY A 403 -26.49 -13.63 -21.76
CA GLY A 403 -27.12 -13.04 -22.94
C GLY A 403 -26.30 -11.92 -23.58
N ARG A 404 -24.96 -11.98 -23.50
CA ARG A 404 -24.09 -11.04 -24.23
C ARG A 404 -24.11 -11.30 -25.74
N ARG A 405 -23.87 -10.26 -26.54
CA ARG A 405 -23.66 -10.37 -27.99
C ARG A 405 -22.18 -10.58 -28.31
N ASP A 406 -21.37 -9.67 -27.81
CA ASP A 406 -19.91 -9.65 -27.95
C ASP A 406 -19.29 -10.25 -26.68
N GLU A 407 -18.27 -11.08 -26.85
CA GLU A 407 -17.61 -11.73 -25.71
C GLU A 407 -16.56 -10.81 -25.10
N ILE A 408 -15.51 -10.53 -25.87
CA ILE A 408 -14.47 -9.57 -25.52
C ILE A 408 -14.47 -8.46 -26.57
N VAL A 409 -14.37 -7.20 -26.12
CA VAL A 409 -14.25 -6.04 -27.01
C VAL A 409 -13.06 -5.20 -26.59
N ILE A 410 -12.15 -4.90 -27.54
CA ILE A 410 -11.16 -3.85 -27.39
C ILE A 410 -11.73 -2.60 -28.08
N GLY A 411 -12.01 -1.56 -27.33
CA GLY A 411 -12.66 -0.34 -27.83
C GLY A 411 -12.16 0.92 -27.15
N TYR A 412 -12.66 2.08 -27.57
CA TYR A 412 -12.36 3.35 -26.91
C TYR A 412 -13.06 3.45 -25.55
N GLY A 413 -12.37 4.01 -24.56
CA GLY A 413 -12.95 4.22 -23.23
C GLY A 413 -13.97 5.34 -23.17
N GLY A 414 -14.97 5.18 -22.30
CA GLY A 414 -15.91 6.23 -21.91
C GLY A 414 -15.22 7.32 -21.07
N GLY A 415 -15.78 8.54 -21.11
CA GLY A 415 -15.32 9.64 -20.28
C GLY A 415 -16.00 9.68 -18.90
N GLY A 416 -15.30 10.20 -17.91
CA GLY A 416 -15.84 10.48 -16.57
C GLY A 416 -15.12 11.66 -15.91
N LYS A 417 -15.58 12.06 -14.73
CA LYS A 417 -15.11 13.27 -14.02
C LYS A 417 -14.33 12.91 -12.76
N THR A 418 -13.06 13.26 -12.69
CA THR A 418 -12.25 13.00 -11.49
C THR A 418 -12.18 14.23 -10.57
N GLU A 419 -12.37 13.99 -9.27
CA GLU A 419 -12.17 14.96 -8.19
C GLU A 419 -10.69 15.33 -7.99
N PRO A 420 -10.37 16.52 -7.46
CA PRO A 420 -11.31 17.48 -6.86
C PRO A 420 -11.85 18.54 -7.83
N ASN A 421 -11.23 18.74 -8.99
CA ASN A 421 -11.59 19.83 -9.91
C ASN A 421 -12.54 19.42 -11.05
N GLY A 422 -13.03 18.18 -11.04
CA GLY A 422 -13.98 17.68 -12.04
C GLY A 422 -13.38 17.51 -13.43
N ALA A 423 -12.07 17.21 -13.51
CA ALA A 423 -11.38 17.01 -14.78
C ALA A 423 -12.03 15.87 -15.59
N VAL A 424 -12.32 16.12 -16.86
CA VAL A 424 -12.93 15.13 -17.75
C VAL A 424 -11.82 14.31 -18.40
N ILE A 425 -11.73 13.03 -18.05
CA ILE A 425 -10.72 12.10 -18.55
C ILE A 425 -11.38 10.82 -19.05
N ARG A 426 -10.67 10.11 -19.92
CA ARG A 426 -11.11 8.80 -20.44
C ARG A 426 -9.91 7.88 -20.65
N PRO A 427 -10.06 6.56 -20.48
CA PRO A 427 -9.09 5.60 -20.97
C PRO A 427 -8.91 5.75 -22.48
N ALA A 428 -7.69 5.55 -22.97
CA ALA A 428 -7.44 5.55 -24.40
C ALA A 428 -8.08 4.33 -25.07
N LEU A 429 -7.95 3.16 -24.42
CA LEU A 429 -8.65 1.93 -24.80
C LEU A 429 -9.19 1.23 -23.55
N THR A 430 -10.21 0.41 -23.75
CA THR A 430 -10.71 -0.57 -22.77
C THR A 430 -10.67 -1.96 -23.36
N ILE A 431 -10.35 -2.95 -22.55
CA ILE A 431 -10.58 -4.37 -22.86
C ILE A 431 -11.73 -4.82 -21.98
N THR A 432 -12.87 -5.09 -22.61
CA THR A 432 -14.13 -5.36 -21.92
C THR A 432 -14.54 -6.80 -22.14
N SER A 433 -14.68 -7.57 -21.06
CA SER A 433 -15.21 -8.93 -21.04
C SER A 433 -16.65 -8.91 -20.55
N TYR A 434 -17.61 -9.12 -21.45
CA TYR A 434 -19.02 -8.98 -21.10
C TYR A 434 -19.58 -10.25 -20.46
N ASN A 435 -20.43 -10.06 -19.46
CA ASN A 435 -21.36 -11.06 -18.96
C ASN A 435 -22.73 -10.91 -19.63
N PHE A 436 -23.19 -9.67 -19.75
CA PHE A 436 -24.50 -9.30 -20.29
C PHE A 436 -24.37 -8.07 -21.20
N GLN A 437 -25.15 -8.03 -22.29
CA GLN A 437 -25.30 -6.87 -23.17
C GLN A 437 -26.71 -6.80 -23.78
N SER A 438 -27.23 -5.59 -23.94
CA SER A 438 -28.49 -5.31 -24.63
C SER A 438 -28.44 -3.93 -25.29
N ASP A 439 -29.00 -3.84 -26.51
CA ASP A 439 -29.13 -2.57 -27.24
C ASP A 439 -30.27 -1.69 -26.69
N VAL A 440 -31.16 -2.26 -25.86
CA VAL A 440 -32.23 -1.56 -25.15
C VAL A 440 -32.07 -1.71 -23.65
N ASP A 441 -32.61 -0.76 -22.89
CA ASP A 441 -32.65 -0.87 -21.43
C ASP A 441 -33.53 -2.05 -21.01
N MET A 442 -32.92 -3.07 -20.39
CA MET A 442 -33.67 -4.22 -19.89
C MET A 442 -34.29 -3.93 -18.52
N PRO A 443 -35.62 -4.14 -18.37
CA PRO A 443 -36.29 -4.04 -17.07
C PRO A 443 -35.71 -5.03 -16.07
N PHE A 444 -35.53 -4.58 -14.82
CA PHE A 444 -34.91 -5.38 -13.76
C PHE A 444 -35.69 -6.65 -13.41
N GLU A 445 -36.99 -6.68 -13.66
CA GLU A 445 -37.89 -7.81 -13.40
C GLU A 445 -37.68 -8.95 -14.41
N LYS A 446 -37.06 -8.66 -15.56
CA LYS A 446 -36.77 -9.64 -16.62
C LYS A 446 -35.39 -10.29 -16.48
N LEU A 447 -34.59 -9.86 -15.49
CA LEU A 447 -33.24 -10.34 -15.28
C LEU A 447 -33.21 -11.56 -14.34
N ASP A 448 -32.35 -12.52 -14.66
CA ASP A 448 -32.05 -13.64 -13.76
C ASP A 448 -31.06 -13.19 -12.68
N TRP A 449 -31.61 -12.70 -11.56
CA TRP A 449 -30.82 -12.21 -10.44
C TRP A 449 -30.04 -13.30 -9.71
N GLU A 450 -30.50 -14.56 -9.74
CA GLU A 450 -29.76 -15.65 -9.11
C GLU A 450 -28.48 -15.93 -9.90
N ALA A 451 -28.59 -15.99 -11.24
CA ALA A 451 -27.43 -16.12 -12.10
C ALA A 451 -26.48 -14.92 -11.98
N ILE A 452 -27.00 -13.69 -12.02
CA ILE A 452 -26.19 -12.45 -11.90
C ILE A 452 -25.42 -12.42 -10.58
N ASN A 453 -26.11 -12.57 -9.44
CA ASN A 453 -25.50 -12.29 -8.14
C ASN A 453 -24.61 -13.44 -7.64
N HIS A 454 -24.90 -14.68 -8.08
CA HIS A 454 -24.33 -15.87 -7.48
C HIS A 454 -23.65 -16.85 -8.44
N ALA A 455 -23.85 -16.74 -9.76
CA ALA A 455 -23.21 -17.64 -10.74
C ALA A 455 -22.43 -16.89 -11.84
N SER A 456 -22.21 -15.58 -11.67
CA SER A 456 -21.53 -14.76 -12.66
C SER A 456 -20.11 -14.43 -12.26
N TYR A 457 -19.20 -14.62 -13.20
CA TYR A 457 -17.79 -14.26 -13.11
C TYR A 457 -17.26 -13.82 -14.47
N GLY A 458 -16.15 -13.10 -14.46
CA GLY A 458 -15.31 -12.77 -15.60
C GLY A 458 -13.93 -12.38 -15.10
N GLY A 459 -13.00 -12.01 -15.97
CA GLY A 459 -11.66 -11.65 -15.51
C GLY A 459 -10.58 -11.75 -16.57
N PHE A 460 -9.34 -11.64 -16.11
CA PHE A 460 -8.17 -11.58 -16.98
C PHE A 460 -6.96 -12.20 -16.29
N VAL A 461 -6.07 -12.80 -17.08
CA VAL A 461 -4.67 -12.96 -16.73
C VAL A 461 -3.90 -11.75 -17.25
N LEU A 462 -3.01 -11.20 -16.44
CA LEU A 462 -2.13 -10.08 -16.76
C LEU A 462 -0.68 -10.54 -16.63
N GLU A 463 0.16 -10.16 -17.58
CA GLU A 463 1.62 -10.32 -17.50
C GLU A 463 2.32 -9.06 -17.98
N MET A 464 3.39 -8.66 -17.30
CA MET A 464 4.23 -7.54 -17.72
C MET A 464 5.65 -7.99 -18.02
N GLY A 465 6.33 -7.29 -18.91
CA GLY A 465 7.71 -7.60 -19.23
C GLY A 465 8.42 -6.48 -19.98
N ASP A 466 9.72 -6.63 -20.15
CA ASP A 466 10.53 -5.76 -21.00
C ASP A 466 11.70 -6.54 -21.64
N ALA A 467 12.56 -5.83 -22.36
CA ALA A 467 13.71 -6.43 -23.05
C ALA A 467 14.74 -7.06 -22.10
N THR A 468 14.79 -6.67 -20.83
CA THR A 468 15.71 -7.28 -19.85
C THR A 468 15.27 -8.68 -19.44
N GLU A 469 13.99 -8.99 -19.57
CA GLU A 469 13.40 -10.30 -19.25
C GLU A 469 13.19 -11.16 -20.49
N TYR A 470 12.78 -10.55 -21.61
CA TYR A 470 12.34 -11.29 -22.81
C TYR A 470 13.19 -11.00 -24.05
N ARG A 471 14.32 -10.30 -23.94
CA ARG A 471 15.18 -9.83 -25.06
C ARG A 471 14.50 -8.82 -25.99
N ASP A 472 13.31 -9.14 -26.51
CA ASP A 472 12.53 -8.35 -27.44
C ASP A 472 11.03 -8.69 -27.35
N PHE A 473 10.18 -7.86 -27.97
CA PHE A 473 8.73 -8.05 -27.93
C PHE A 473 8.26 -9.34 -28.62
N LYS A 474 8.96 -9.80 -29.67
CA LYS A 474 8.59 -11.03 -30.39
C LYS A 474 8.80 -12.26 -29.49
N ALA A 475 9.88 -12.28 -28.72
CA ALA A 475 10.12 -13.31 -27.72
C ALA A 475 9.11 -13.26 -26.56
N PHE A 476 8.68 -12.07 -26.13
CA PHE A 476 7.55 -11.94 -25.21
C PHE A 476 6.24 -12.49 -25.78
N GLN A 477 5.91 -12.19 -27.05
CA GLN A 477 4.73 -12.78 -27.72
C GLN A 477 4.82 -14.30 -27.86
N ALA A 478 6.03 -14.85 -28.07
CA ALA A 478 6.25 -16.29 -28.12
C ALA A 478 6.07 -16.91 -26.73
N HIS A 479 6.55 -16.24 -25.68
CA HIS A 479 6.35 -16.64 -24.29
C HIS A 479 4.86 -16.74 -23.94
N LEU A 480 4.07 -15.69 -24.19
CA LEU A 480 2.63 -15.69 -23.91
C LEU A 480 1.88 -16.78 -24.68
N ARG A 481 2.25 -17.03 -25.95
CA ARG A 481 1.65 -18.11 -26.75
C ARG A 481 2.02 -19.51 -26.27
N SER A 482 3.11 -19.65 -25.53
CA SER A 482 3.52 -20.92 -24.91
C SER A 482 2.87 -21.17 -23.55
N ALA A 483 2.18 -20.17 -22.99
CA ALA A 483 1.47 -20.32 -21.73
C ALA A 483 0.26 -21.26 -21.89
N ASP A 484 -0.05 -22.01 -20.84
CA ASP A 484 -1.21 -22.91 -20.78
C ASP A 484 -2.20 -22.35 -19.76
N LEU A 485 -3.41 -22.01 -20.21
CA LEU A 485 -4.50 -21.53 -19.38
C LEU A 485 -5.64 -22.54 -19.39
N ARG A 486 -5.97 -23.06 -18.20
CA ARG A 486 -7.10 -23.98 -18.02
C ARG A 486 -8.07 -23.43 -17.00
N GLU A 487 -9.34 -23.50 -17.34
CA GLU A 487 -10.43 -22.96 -16.54
C GLU A 487 -11.52 -24.03 -16.38
N THR A 488 -11.93 -24.29 -15.14
CA THR A 488 -13.03 -25.22 -14.83
C THR A 488 -14.02 -24.54 -13.90
N TRP A 489 -15.29 -24.44 -14.31
CA TRP A 489 -16.38 -24.01 -13.46
C TRP A 489 -17.07 -25.20 -12.81
N ASP A 490 -17.13 -25.20 -11.49
CA ASP A 490 -17.95 -26.13 -10.71
C ASP A 490 -19.26 -25.41 -10.31
N PRO A 491 -20.41 -25.74 -10.93
CA PRO A 491 -21.69 -25.10 -10.61
C PRO A 491 -22.23 -25.48 -9.23
N ALA A 492 -21.88 -26.67 -8.70
CA ALA A 492 -22.37 -27.12 -7.40
C ALA A 492 -21.67 -26.37 -6.26
N GLN A 493 -20.38 -26.10 -6.41
CA GLN A 493 -19.59 -25.32 -5.46
C GLN A 493 -19.60 -23.81 -5.75
N ARG A 494 -20.09 -23.43 -6.94
CA ARG A 494 -20.02 -22.06 -7.49
C ARG A 494 -18.58 -21.54 -7.42
N LEU A 495 -17.67 -22.32 -7.99
CA LEU A 495 -16.23 -22.15 -7.90
C LEU A 495 -15.60 -22.17 -9.31
N LEU A 496 -14.92 -21.10 -9.67
CA LEU A 496 -14.04 -21.05 -10.83
C LEU A 496 -12.64 -21.49 -10.40
N GLN A 497 -12.11 -22.52 -11.05
CA GLN A 497 -10.74 -22.98 -10.87
C GLN A 497 -9.91 -22.56 -12.06
N VAL A 498 -8.81 -21.84 -11.80
CA VAL A 498 -7.87 -21.37 -12.82
C VAL A 498 -6.50 -21.97 -12.57
N ASP A 499 -5.96 -22.62 -13.59
CA ASP A 499 -4.59 -23.14 -13.65
C ASP A 499 -3.88 -22.45 -14.81
N TYR A 500 -2.90 -21.62 -14.49
CA TYR A 500 -2.15 -20.84 -15.45
C TYR A 500 -0.66 -21.15 -15.36
N ARG A 501 -0.10 -21.73 -16.42
CA ARG A 501 1.31 -22.08 -16.52
C ARG A 501 2.01 -21.13 -17.45
N SER A 502 3.00 -20.40 -16.93
CA SER A 502 3.79 -19.44 -17.70
C SER A 502 5.27 -19.58 -17.36
N GLY A 503 6.05 -20.03 -18.35
CA GLY A 503 7.44 -20.41 -18.15
C GLY A 503 7.59 -21.55 -17.14
N ALA A 504 8.38 -21.32 -16.10
CA ALA A 504 8.62 -22.30 -15.04
C ALA A 504 7.52 -22.34 -13.96
N ASP A 505 6.65 -21.31 -13.91
CA ASP A 505 5.68 -21.15 -12.84
C ASP A 505 4.31 -21.66 -13.25
N ARG A 506 3.67 -22.35 -12.32
CA ARG A 506 2.27 -22.76 -12.37
C ARG A 506 1.49 -22.07 -11.26
N MET A 507 0.58 -21.19 -11.63
CA MET A 507 -0.32 -20.44 -10.75
C MET A 507 -1.67 -21.15 -10.68
N GLU A 508 -2.06 -21.64 -9.50
CA GLU A 508 -3.34 -22.31 -9.28
C GLU A 508 -4.18 -21.51 -8.29
N VAL A 509 -5.42 -21.18 -8.64
CA VAL A 509 -6.34 -20.43 -7.76
C VAL A 509 -7.79 -20.85 -7.96
N GLY A 510 -8.52 -20.96 -6.84
CA GLY A 510 -9.97 -21.06 -6.84
C GLY A 510 -10.60 -19.70 -6.50
N PHE A 511 -11.60 -19.28 -7.26
CA PHE A 511 -12.43 -18.11 -6.97
C PHE A 511 -13.88 -18.53 -6.81
N SER A 512 -14.45 -18.34 -5.61
CA SER A 512 -15.88 -18.60 -5.40
C SER A 512 -16.71 -17.37 -5.76
N THR A 513 -17.92 -17.56 -6.25
CA THR A 513 -18.93 -16.49 -6.34
C THR A 513 -19.85 -16.45 -5.11
N SER A 514 -19.70 -17.40 -4.18
CA SER A 514 -20.59 -17.59 -3.02
C SER A 514 -20.07 -16.95 -1.74
N PHE A 515 -19.87 -15.64 -1.73
CA PHE A 515 -19.44 -14.90 -0.55
C PHE A 515 -20.21 -13.59 -0.43
N ASP A 516 -20.39 -13.12 0.80
CA ASP A 516 -21.04 -11.84 1.04
C ASP A 516 -20.03 -10.70 0.84
N GLN A 517 -20.36 -9.78 -0.07
CA GLN A 517 -19.68 -8.50 -0.17
C GLN A 517 -20.14 -7.58 0.96
N TYR A 518 -19.30 -6.62 1.33
CA TYR A 518 -19.61 -5.66 2.38
C TYR A 518 -19.52 -4.21 1.84
N ASP A 519 -19.46 -3.24 2.75
CA ASP A 519 -19.46 -1.81 2.44
C ASP A 519 -18.06 -1.27 2.09
N VAL A 520 -18.01 0.02 1.76
CA VAL A 520 -16.78 0.79 1.49
C VAL A 520 -15.75 0.56 2.60
N ALA A 521 -14.52 0.20 2.24
CA ALA A 521 -13.41 -0.27 3.07
C ALA A 521 -13.32 -1.79 3.35
N TYR A 522 -14.31 -2.62 3.00
CA TYR A 522 -14.21 -4.08 3.07
C TYR A 522 -14.78 -4.74 1.81
N GLY A 523 -13.91 -5.23 0.92
CA GLY A 523 -14.35 -5.95 -0.28
C GLY A 523 -15.20 -7.20 -0.02
N VAL A 524 -15.04 -7.82 1.17
CA VAL A 524 -15.86 -8.94 1.67
C VAL A 524 -16.12 -8.81 3.15
N LYS A 525 -17.17 -9.44 3.66
CA LYS A 525 -17.41 -9.53 5.10
C LYS A 525 -16.24 -10.28 5.78
N PRO A 526 -15.69 -9.78 6.90
CA PRO A 526 -14.67 -10.50 7.67
C PRO A 526 -15.09 -11.95 8.00
N GLY A 527 -14.19 -12.89 7.75
CA GLY A 527 -14.45 -14.33 7.85
C GLY A 527 -14.87 -15.00 6.54
N GLN A 528 -15.19 -14.25 5.48
CA GLN A 528 -15.54 -14.79 4.16
C GLN A 528 -14.37 -14.85 3.17
N GLN A 529 -13.20 -14.32 3.50
CA GLN A 529 -12.05 -14.21 2.60
C GLN A 529 -11.51 -15.57 2.12
N THR A 530 -11.52 -16.59 2.99
CA THR A 530 -11.14 -17.96 2.61
C THR A 530 -12.24 -18.66 1.81
N LYS A 531 -13.48 -18.16 1.84
CA LYS A 531 -14.55 -18.65 0.97
C LYS A 531 -14.45 -18.03 -0.41
N ALA A 532 -14.12 -16.73 -0.49
CA ALA A 532 -13.88 -16.03 -1.75
C ALA A 532 -12.66 -16.61 -2.51
N LEU A 533 -11.58 -16.93 -1.79
CA LEU A 533 -10.34 -17.50 -2.31
C LEU A 533 -9.96 -18.79 -1.56
N PRO A 534 -10.64 -19.93 -1.82
CA PRO A 534 -10.45 -21.19 -1.08
C PRO A 534 -9.06 -21.80 -1.17
N TYR A 535 -8.36 -21.62 -2.28
CA TYR A 535 -6.98 -22.03 -2.41
C TYR A 535 -6.23 -21.15 -3.40
N ARG A 536 -4.92 -21.02 -3.17
CA ARG A 536 -3.95 -20.37 -4.06
C ARG A 536 -2.63 -21.11 -3.93
N ARG A 537 -1.94 -21.36 -5.04
CA ARG A 537 -0.64 -22.05 -5.05
C ARG A 537 0.26 -21.53 -6.16
N ILE A 538 1.57 -21.51 -5.88
CA ILE A 538 2.62 -21.44 -6.90
C ILE A 538 3.39 -22.75 -6.85
N ASN A 539 3.42 -23.48 -7.97
CA ASN A 539 4.14 -24.75 -8.09
C ASN A 539 3.77 -25.74 -6.96
N GLY A 540 2.47 -25.78 -6.61
CA GLY A 540 1.94 -26.63 -5.53
C GLY A 540 2.15 -26.12 -4.10
N GLN A 541 2.82 -24.98 -3.89
CA GLN A 541 3.14 -24.43 -2.57
C GLN A 541 2.32 -23.19 -2.23
N TRP A 542 2.19 -22.89 -0.92
CA TRP A 542 1.59 -21.64 -0.45
C TRP A 542 2.36 -20.44 -1.00
N PRO A 543 1.70 -19.45 -1.62
CA PRO A 543 2.39 -18.43 -2.40
C PRO A 543 2.76 -17.16 -1.61
N TYR A 544 2.40 -17.10 -0.32
CA TYR A 544 2.60 -15.92 0.51
C TYR A 544 3.51 -16.23 1.71
N LEU A 545 3.56 -15.29 2.67
CA LEU A 545 4.46 -15.37 3.81
C LEU A 545 4.09 -16.53 4.75
N PRO A 546 5.10 -17.14 5.43
CA PRO A 546 4.85 -18.12 6.47
C PRO A 546 4.15 -17.50 7.70
N PRO A 547 3.51 -18.33 8.55
CA PRO A 547 2.87 -17.84 9.77
C PRO A 547 3.80 -16.98 10.64
N GLY A 548 3.27 -15.86 11.15
CA GLY A 548 4.01 -14.91 11.99
C GLY A 548 4.83 -13.87 11.23
N LEU A 549 5.15 -14.08 9.95
CA LEU A 549 5.76 -13.04 9.11
C LEU A 549 4.66 -12.21 8.45
N GLN A 550 4.70 -10.90 8.68
CA GLN A 550 3.65 -9.96 8.28
C GLN A 550 4.05 -9.18 7.01
N ARG A 551 5.34 -8.91 6.84
CA ARG A 551 5.89 -8.18 5.69
C ARG A 551 7.23 -8.75 5.29
N ASP A 552 7.44 -8.86 3.99
CA ASP A 552 8.74 -9.15 3.38
C ASP A 552 8.92 -8.32 2.11
N SER A 553 10.03 -7.59 2.02
CA SER A 553 10.50 -6.92 0.80
C SER A 553 11.95 -7.32 0.52
N ASN A 554 12.53 -6.86 -0.59
CA ASN A 554 13.96 -7.04 -0.84
C ASN A 554 14.86 -6.44 0.27
N LEU A 555 14.34 -5.48 1.05
CA LEU A 555 15.14 -4.70 2.01
C LEU A 555 14.66 -4.82 3.46
N SER A 556 13.42 -5.22 3.71
CA SER A 556 12.84 -5.21 5.04
C SER A 556 12.03 -6.46 5.38
N GLN A 557 11.92 -6.74 6.68
CA GLN A 557 11.06 -7.76 7.25
C GLN A 557 10.39 -7.24 8.51
N GLN A 558 9.15 -7.68 8.73
CA GLN A 558 8.42 -7.52 9.98
C GLN A 558 7.68 -8.80 10.31
N GLY A 559 7.66 -9.15 11.59
CA GLY A 559 6.80 -10.21 12.08
C GLY A 559 6.91 -10.42 13.57
N THR A 560 6.28 -11.50 14.01
CA THR A 560 6.23 -11.95 15.40
C THR A 560 6.87 -13.33 15.57
N THR A 561 7.69 -13.77 14.62
CA THR A 561 8.33 -15.10 14.60
C THR A 561 9.40 -15.28 15.69
N GLY A 562 9.90 -14.19 16.30
CA GLY A 562 11.07 -14.19 17.18
C GLY A 562 12.41 -14.20 16.42
N ARG A 563 12.38 -14.29 15.09
CA ARG A 563 13.57 -14.23 14.23
C ARG A 563 13.23 -13.66 12.87
N LEU A 564 13.85 -12.54 12.51
CA LEU A 564 13.82 -11.95 11.17
C LEU A 564 15.21 -12.02 10.55
N GLU A 565 15.27 -12.28 9.25
CA GLU A 565 16.52 -12.41 8.50
C GLU A 565 16.39 -11.74 7.13
N LYS A 566 17.26 -10.77 6.85
CA LYS A 566 17.26 -10.03 5.60
C LYS A 566 18.68 -9.59 5.25
N ASN A 567 19.11 -9.88 4.02
CA ASN A 567 20.41 -9.47 3.47
C ASN A 567 21.61 -9.80 4.40
N GLY A 568 21.58 -10.99 5.01
CA GLY A 568 22.60 -11.47 5.95
C GLY A 568 22.52 -10.89 7.37
N ALA A 569 21.66 -9.90 7.60
CA ALA A 569 21.35 -9.44 8.96
C ALA A 569 20.24 -10.27 9.58
N VAL A 570 20.34 -10.44 10.89
CA VAL A 570 19.52 -11.34 11.70
C VAL A 570 19.09 -10.60 12.95
N LEU A 571 17.79 -10.39 13.11
CA LEU A 571 17.19 -9.84 14.32
C LEU A 571 16.49 -10.95 15.08
N GLN A 572 16.84 -11.13 16.35
CA GLN A 572 16.23 -12.10 17.24
C GLN A 572 15.55 -11.42 18.42
N THR A 573 14.34 -11.88 18.70
CA THR A 573 13.46 -11.40 19.78
C THR A 573 12.69 -12.57 20.38
N GLU A 574 11.80 -12.30 21.34
CA GLU A 574 10.87 -13.28 21.87
C GLU A 574 9.75 -13.59 20.85
N PRO A 575 9.45 -14.87 20.54
CA PRO A 575 8.31 -15.23 19.69
C PRO A 575 7.00 -14.63 20.21
N GLY A 576 6.15 -14.16 19.31
CA GLY A 576 4.92 -13.42 19.63
C GLY A 576 5.11 -11.91 19.81
N ARG A 577 6.35 -11.41 19.94
CA ARG A 577 6.64 -9.96 19.98
C ARG A 577 6.93 -9.43 18.59
N THR A 578 6.35 -8.27 18.27
CA THR A 578 6.61 -7.59 17.00
C THR A 578 8.07 -7.18 16.92
N ALA A 579 8.71 -7.50 15.80
CA ALA A 579 10.05 -7.08 15.45
C ALA A 579 10.04 -6.47 14.04
N TYR A 580 11.00 -5.60 13.76
CA TYR A 580 11.17 -4.98 12.45
C TYR A 580 12.65 -4.83 12.12
N LEU A 581 13.02 -5.21 10.90
CA LEU A 581 14.38 -5.18 10.36
C LEU A 581 14.34 -4.49 9.00
N TRP A 582 15.19 -3.49 8.78
CA TRP A 582 15.32 -2.75 7.54
C TRP A 582 16.80 -2.60 7.17
N THR A 583 17.15 -2.96 5.94
CA THR A 583 18.53 -3.11 5.48
C THR A 583 18.74 -2.35 4.17
N GLU A 584 19.93 -1.80 3.97
CA GLU A 584 20.37 -1.22 2.70
C GLU A 584 21.82 -1.67 2.46
N PRO A 585 21.99 -2.81 1.77
CA PRO A 585 23.31 -3.44 1.63
C PRO A 585 24.34 -2.61 0.86
N ALA A 586 23.94 -1.67 -0.02
CA ALA A 586 24.90 -0.92 -0.83
C ALA A 586 25.71 0.08 0.00
N SER A 587 25.09 0.74 0.99
CA SER A 587 25.77 1.54 2.03
C SER A 587 26.25 0.70 3.22
N GLY A 588 25.78 -0.55 3.33
CA GLY A 588 26.10 -1.44 4.45
C GLY A 588 25.37 -1.06 5.73
N VAL A 589 24.21 -0.41 5.63
CA VAL A 589 23.39 -0.01 6.78
C VAL A 589 22.37 -1.09 7.12
N PHE A 590 22.30 -1.43 8.40
CA PHE A 590 21.31 -2.35 8.96
C PHE A 590 20.62 -1.69 10.13
N THR A 591 19.30 -1.58 10.10
CA THR A 591 18.49 -1.01 11.18
C THR A 591 17.51 -2.02 11.73
N ALA A 592 17.51 -2.21 13.03
CA ALA A 592 16.62 -3.13 13.72
C ALA A 592 15.91 -2.44 14.88
N TYR A 593 14.69 -2.92 15.16
CA TYR A 593 13.78 -2.25 16.08
C TYR A 593 13.20 -3.24 17.09
N ASN A 594 13.02 -2.79 18.34
CA ASN A 594 11.87 -3.21 19.14
C ASN A 594 10.82 -2.09 18.99
N PRO A 595 9.87 -2.24 18.06
CA PRO A 595 9.03 -1.12 17.62
C PRO A 595 7.91 -0.78 18.60
N LEU A 596 7.61 -1.65 19.56
CA LEU A 596 6.56 -1.44 20.55
C LEU A 596 7.17 -1.29 21.95
N PRO A 597 6.57 -0.50 22.86
CA PRO A 597 7.08 -0.26 24.21
C PRO A 597 6.80 -1.45 25.16
N ASP A 598 6.97 -2.66 24.65
CA ASP A 598 6.79 -3.92 25.33
C ASP A 598 8.16 -4.53 25.65
N PRO A 599 8.53 -4.71 26.92
CA PRO A 599 9.84 -5.23 27.31
C PRO A 599 10.16 -6.57 26.63
N THR A 600 11.18 -6.57 25.77
CA THR A 600 11.50 -7.70 24.90
C THR A 600 13.02 -7.95 24.89
N PRO A 601 13.49 -9.20 25.03
CA PRO A 601 14.88 -9.56 24.73
C PRO A 601 15.21 -9.24 23.27
N TRP A 602 16.42 -8.74 23.00
CA TRP A 602 16.75 -8.22 21.68
C TRP A 602 18.21 -8.47 21.32
N ARG A 603 18.44 -8.98 20.10
CA ARG A 603 19.77 -9.17 19.52
C ARG A 603 19.76 -8.95 18.02
N LEU A 604 20.76 -8.21 17.53
CA LEU A 604 21.05 -8.04 16.11
C LEU A 604 22.43 -8.61 15.79
N ASP A 605 22.50 -9.49 14.80
CA ASP A 605 23.72 -9.94 14.15
C ASP A 605 23.74 -9.40 12.71
N VAL A 606 24.85 -8.84 12.24
CA VAL A 606 24.98 -8.29 10.87
C VAL A 606 26.23 -8.81 10.15
N PRO A 607 26.29 -8.70 8.81
CA PRO A 607 27.48 -9.07 8.05
C PRO A 607 28.77 -8.40 8.59
N GLY A 608 29.88 -9.12 8.49
CA GLY A 608 31.16 -8.70 9.09
C GLY A 608 31.36 -9.17 10.54
N GLY A 609 30.43 -9.93 11.11
CA GLY A 609 30.56 -10.54 12.44
C GLY A 609 30.22 -9.61 13.60
N VAL A 610 29.64 -8.44 13.31
CA VAL A 610 29.18 -7.49 14.33
C VAL A 610 27.91 -8.02 14.98
N ARG A 611 27.89 -8.02 16.31
CA ARG A 611 26.73 -8.39 17.13
C ARG A 611 26.43 -7.30 18.14
N ILE A 612 25.15 -6.94 18.24
CA ILE A 612 24.61 -5.97 19.20
C ILE A 612 23.53 -6.70 20.01
N GLU A 613 23.69 -6.78 21.32
CA GLU A 613 22.82 -7.56 22.19
C GLU A 613 22.39 -6.76 23.43
N ALA A 614 21.09 -6.77 23.75
CA ALA A 614 20.61 -6.26 25.01
C ALA A 614 20.84 -7.28 26.13
N ARG A 615 21.57 -6.90 27.18
CA ARG A 615 21.72 -7.73 28.39
C ARG A 615 20.54 -7.50 29.34
N GLY A 616 19.37 -8.02 28.94
CA GLY A 616 18.08 -7.82 29.59
C GLY A 616 16.98 -7.60 28.55
N LYS A 617 15.87 -6.98 28.96
CA LYS A 617 14.78 -6.57 28.07
C LYS A 617 14.88 -5.10 27.70
N VAL A 618 14.55 -4.76 26.46
CA VAL A 618 14.42 -3.37 26.01
C VAL A 618 12.96 -3.03 25.78
N SER A 619 12.58 -1.78 26.05
CA SER A 619 11.31 -1.21 25.60
C SER A 619 11.47 -0.73 24.15
N LEU A 620 11.02 0.48 23.80
CA LEU A 620 11.30 1.02 22.46
C LEU A 620 12.80 1.10 22.21
N LEU A 621 13.23 0.51 21.10
CA LEU A 621 14.61 0.51 20.68
C LEU A 621 14.68 0.64 19.15
N ARG A 622 15.57 1.50 18.69
CA ARG A 622 16.00 1.63 17.30
C ARG A 622 17.52 1.62 17.27
N VAL A 623 18.10 0.66 16.54
CA VAL A 623 19.54 0.55 16.36
C VAL A 623 19.85 0.49 14.86
N SER A 624 20.56 1.49 14.35
CA SER A 624 21.21 1.42 13.03
C SER A 624 22.70 1.17 13.21
N VAL A 625 23.28 0.31 12.38
CA VAL A 625 24.71 0.03 12.36
C VAL A 625 25.24 0.02 10.92
N GLN A 626 26.43 0.58 10.75
CA GLN A 626 27.20 0.52 9.52
C GLN A 626 28.60 -0.04 9.85
N PRO A 627 28.80 -1.37 9.72
CA PRO A 627 29.99 -2.05 10.22
C PRO A 627 31.30 -1.50 9.66
N ALA A 628 31.36 -1.22 8.36
CA ALA A 628 32.57 -0.73 7.68
C ALA A 628 33.03 0.65 8.19
N GLU A 629 32.08 1.51 8.57
CA GLU A 629 32.35 2.84 9.13
C GLU A 629 32.45 2.81 10.67
N ARG A 630 32.24 1.65 11.30
CA ARG A 630 32.16 1.47 12.75
C ARG A 630 31.13 2.39 13.41
N ARG A 631 30.05 2.71 12.68
CA ARG A 631 29.08 3.72 13.10
C ARG A 631 27.81 3.07 13.63
N LEU A 632 27.33 3.56 14.78
CA LEU A 632 26.10 3.12 15.42
C LEU A 632 25.22 4.31 15.74
N TRP A 633 23.92 4.17 15.49
CA TRP A 633 22.89 5.08 15.97
C TRP A 633 21.97 4.28 16.89
N ILE A 634 21.85 4.72 18.13
CA ILE A 634 21.08 4.02 19.17
C ILE A 634 20.11 5.01 19.78
N ASP A 635 18.82 4.74 19.60
CA ASP A 635 17.73 5.50 20.22
C ASP A 635 16.88 4.53 21.04
N SER A 636 16.70 4.83 22.32
CA SER A 636 15.99 3.99 23.29
C SER A 636 15.08 4.86 24.16
N ALA A 637 13.92 4.31 24.53
CA ALA A 637 13.05 4.93 25.53
C ALA A 637 12.21 3.87 26.25
N ALA A 638 12.22 3.92 27.58
CA ALA A 638 11.37 3.09 28.44
C ALA A 638 10.12 3.87 28.85
N LYS A 639 9.00 3.16 29.06
CA LYS A 639 7.81 3.77 29.67
C LYS A 639 8.04 4.00 31.16
N PRO A 640 7.32 4.96 31.76
CA PRO A 640 7.25 5.05 33.22
C PRO A 640 6.88 3.69 33.84
N GLY A 641 7.64 3.27 34.85
CA GLY A 641 7.48 1.98 35.52
C GLY A 641 8.25 0.82 34.88
N GLN A 642 8.99 1.06 33.79
CA GLN A 642 9.87 0.08 33.15
C GLN A 642 11.35 0.32 33.53
N GLU A 643 11.64 0.52 34.82
CA GLU A 643 13.00 0.70 35.35
C GLU A 643 13.50 -0.51 36.18
N GLY A 644 12.75 -1.62 36.15
CA GLY A 644 13.03 -2.83 36.95
C GLY A 644 14.30 -3.60 36.55
N ALA A 645 14.72 -4.53 37.41
CA ALA A 645 15.97 -5.30 37.27
C ALA A 645 16.06 -6.17 35.99
N GLN A 646 14.93 -6.49 35.36
CA GLN A 646 14.84 -7.23 34.10
C GLN A 646 15.20 -6.38 32.87
N MET A 647 15.23 -5.06 33.00
CA MET A 647 15.49 -4.14 31.89
C MET A 647 16.98 -4.04 31.62
N ALA A 648 17.35 -4.01 30.34
CA ALA A 648 18.74 -3.84 29.93
C ALA A 648 19.21 -2.42 30.27
N LYS A 649 20.37 -2.33 30.95
CA LYS A 649 21.05 -1.05 31.20
C LYS A 649 22.02 -0.67 30.09
N HIS A 650 22.47 -1.66 29.33
CA HIS A 650 23.46 -1.49 28.26
C HIS A 650 23.15 -2.41 27.07
N LEU A 651 23.58 -1.98 25.89
CA LEU A 651 23.81 -2.86 24.74
C LEU A 651 25.28 -3.30 24.75
N LEU A 652 25.51 -4.60 24.59
CA LEU A 652 26.83 -5.17 24.36
C LEU A 652 27.08 -5.23 22.84
N VAL A 653 28.11 -4.54 22.37
CA VAL A 653 28.55 -4.54 20.97
C VAL A 653 29.85 -5.29 20.84
N THR A 654 29.90 -6.26 19.92
CA THR A 654 31.09 -7.08 19.64
C THR A 654 31.32 -7.20 18.13
N GLY A 655 32.53 -7.59 17.73
CA GLY A 655 32.86 -7.89 16.33
C GLY A 655 33.25 -6.68 15.48
N LEU A 656 33.30 -5.48 16.06
CA LEU A 656 33.89 -4.31 15.40
C LEU A 656 35.42 -4.39 15.43
N SER A 657 36.07 -3.88 14.39
CA SER A 657 37.53 -3.88 14.26
C SER A 657 38.23 -2.93 15.23
N ASP A 658 37.51 -1.91 15.72
CA ASP A 658 38.02 -0.85 16.60
C ASP A 658 36.83 -0.15 17.28
N ARG A 659 37.10 0.84 18.16
CA ARG A 659 36.10 1.59 18.91
C ARG A 659 35.04 2.19 17.97
N PRO A 660 33.74 2.01 18.28
CA PRO A 660 32.66 2.56 17.47
C PRO A 660 32.54 4.08 17.61
N ILE A 661 31.97 4.69 16.57
CA ILE A 661 31.38 6.03 16.61
C ILE A 661 29.90 5.86 16.94
N VAL A 662 29.52 6.24 18.16
CA VAL A 662 28.13 6.09 18.63
C VAL A 662 27.41 7.43 18.55
N MET A 663 26.21 7.40 17.98
CA MET A 663 25.30 8.53 17.85
C MET A 663 24.02 8.24 18.66
N ARG A 664 23.59 9.20 19.49
CA ARG A 664 22.34 9.11 20.28
C ARG A 664 21.55 10.39 20.11
N GLY A 665 20.29 10.30 19.67
CA GLY A 665 19.46 11.49 19.41
C GLY A 665 20.09 12.49 18.41
N GLY A 666 20.89 11.99 17.47
CA GLY A 666 21.58 12.80 16.45
C GLY A 666 22.91 13.42 16.86
N ALA A 667 23.35 13.25 18.12
CA ALA A 667 24.63 13.76 18.61
C ALA A 667 25.64 12.63 18.86
N ALA A 668 26.94 12.94 18.75
CA ALA A 668 28.00 12.01 19.13
C ALA A 668 27.93 11.70 20.64
N PHE A 669 28.17 10.44 20.99
CA PHE A 669 28.10 9.94 22.36
C PHE A 669 29.34 9.10 22.68
N ASP A 670 30.22 9.62 23.52
CA ASP A 670 31.51 8.97 23.84
C ASP A 670 31.55 8.28 25.21
N ALA A 671 30.52 8.48 26.05
CA ALA A 671 30.43 8.00 27.42
C ALA A 671 30.02 6.52 27.50
N PHE A 672 30.84 5.64 26.94
CA PHE A 672 30.67 4.18 26.97
C PHE A 672 32.00 3.46 27.21
N GLU A 673 31.89 2.26 27.78
CA GLU A 673 33.04 1.49 28.28
C GLU A 673 33.49 0.44 27.28
N SER A 674 34.78 0.11 27.30
CA SER A 674 35.34 -1.05 26.59
C SER A 674 35.61 -2.16 27.61
N VAL A 675 35.17 -3.36 27.30
CA VAL A 675 35.31 -4.56 28.16
C VAL A 675 35.85 -5.73 27.35
N ILE A 676 36.36 -6.76 28.03
CA ILE A 676 36.79 -8.01 27.39
C ILE A 676 35.72 -9.07 27.64
N VAL A 677 35.17 -9.64 26.56
CA VAL A 677 34.21 -10.75 26.60
C VAL A 677 34.76 -11.87 25.73
N ASP A 678 34.94 -13.06 26.31
CA ASP A 678 35.50 -14.24 25.63
C ASP A 678 36.83 -13.96 24.90
N GLY A 679 37.70 -13.16 25.53
CA GLY A 679 39.01 -12.78 25.01
C GLY A 679 38.98 -11.76 23.85
N LYS A 680 37.81 -11.18 23.54
CA LYS A 680 37.64 -10.15 22.51
C LYS A 680 37.18 -8.83 23.12
N THR A 681 37.63 -7.73 22.53
CA THR A 681 37.12 -6.39 22.87
C THR A 681 35.64 -6.28 22.53
N ALA A 682 34.88 -5.74 23.48
CA ALA A 682 33.48 -5.43 23.37
C ALA A 682 33.21 -4.03 23.94
N TYR A 683 32.07 -3.44 23.57
CA TYR A 683 31.68 -2.10 24.01
C TYR A 683 30.32 -2.16 24.73
N LEU A 684 30.25 -1.57 25.92
CA LEU A 684 29.02 -1.47 26.70
C LEU A 684 28.42 -0.07 26.49
N ILE A 685 27.39 0.03 25.67
CA ILE A 685 26.72 1.29 25.35
C ILE A 685 25.50 1.45 26.27
N PRO A 686 25.45 2.48 27.15
CA PRO A 686 24.32 2.73 28.03
C PRO A 686 23.01 3.01 27.27
N LEU A 687 21.92 2.48 27.79
CA LEU A 687 20.56 2.65 27.25
C LEU A 687 19.78 3.83 27.84
#